data_AF-A0A9E1UVY8-F1
#
_entry.id   AF-A0A9E1UVY8-F1
#
_cell.length_a   1.000
_cell.length_b   1.000
_cell.length_c   1.000
_cell.angle_alpha   90.00
_cell.angle_beta   90.00
_cell.angle_gamma   90.00
#
_symmetry.space_group_name_H-M   'P 1'
#
loop_
_entity.id
_entity.type
_entity.pdbx_description
1 polymer ?
#
loop_
_entity_poly.entity_id
_entity_poly.type
_entity_poly.pdbx_seq_one_letter_code
_entity_poly.pdbx_strand_id
1 'polypeptide(L)'
;LNVSLGFGTSSDWFRSSPVTFPEGTWQHVAFTYDGAGMVRQFVDGVCVGRARNEGRGPVVAGPHVLVVGDRVGSTHSGFPGFIDEVRISAGVHPGFRGSLMLVLGTGRATYRRGEPQVHLEAQVANDTGVALSAVRATVVLAGKTVQTSGELAIGGGLPLRVPVDTWLRPDKYEAEVRAEGRDATGRLHVLKQTVPLTIVPRPAPHRMPVVMWGSGDVKRLKEIGFTHDLRHMVDYGMIWKDGDGPSCSSSRAESVGRMLDTYLANDLGAAVYLYPGRWVERNKDLAQFIRVDAQGKPYPRHNTSASFPEVQRFANHVGAAVARTFGQFPALSASLIHSEIRDGTAISYHDYEREQCRRALGFDIPKEATSKRGVQYASIPGFPRDRVIPDDHRLLRFYQWFWKTGDGWNPLHTQVHKGLKSTGRKDIWTFFDPAVRVPSIWGSGGKVDIASQWTYSYPDPIKIGQAADELFAMADGTPGQQVMKMTQIIWYRSQTAPQGEKSGAAEWEKRIPDAKFITISPDHLREAFWCMLSRPVRGIMYHGWGSLVESTHGGYRYTHPETRQVLTQLVRDVVRPLGPALLQVPDRPADVALLQSFSSQMFAGRGSYGWSRSWDADMHQILQWAGLQPRIIYDEHVLRDGLAQYKVLVMPHCDVLTRSVADRVLAFQRRGGIVVGDETLCPAVMPDILVRSARRERPADVGKRQMLAKAGELRAELDAFYERYAESDNPEVVTRVRQAGNSDYLFAVNDRRTFGDYVGHHGLVMEKGVPAAATLRVRRTGVVYDLVGHQRVPATQKDGSLSFRAELGPGEGRVFLVTPAPLTAVQCRVSGPGDRGGEQEVAISVLAAGKPVAAVVPLEVTILDAKGRPAEGSGWYGAAGGEQTLRLRLAENDAPGRWTVRVRELASGLSVERAFVVRP
;
A
#
# COMPACT_ATOMS: atom_id res chain seq x y z
N LEU A 1 -32.72 -3.21 -7.00
CA LEU A 1 -33.28 -3.00 -8.36
C LEU A 1 -32.22 -2.33 -9.24
N ASN A 2 -32.12 -2.73 -10.51
CA ASN A 2 -31.20 -2.14 -11.47
C ASN A 2 -31.98 -1.84 -12.77
N VAL A 3 -31.91 -0.61 -13.25
CA VAL A 3 -32.58 -0.15 -14.47
C VAL A 3 -31.51 0.34 -15.44
N SER A 4 -31.56 -0.13 -16.68
CA SER A 4 -30.68 0.35 -17.76
C SER A 4 -31.52 1.08 -18.79
N LEU A 5 -31.20 2.34 -19.08
CA LEU A 5 -31.89 3.14 -20.09
C LEU A 5 -30.95 3.43 -21.27
N GLY A 6 -31.48 3.30 -22.49
CA GLY A 6 -30.74 3.53 -23.74
C GLY A 6 -31.07 4.89 -24.37
N PHE A 7 -30.04 5.60 -24.81
CA PHE A 7 -30.11 6.94 -25.40
C PHE A 7 -29.45 6.97 -26.78
N GLY A 8 -29.58 5.89 -27.56
CA GLY A 8 -28.97 5.74 -28.88
C GLY A 8 -27.51 5.27 -28.79
N THR A 9 -26.56 6.19 -28.72
CA THR A 9 -25.11 5.89 -28.71
C THR A 9 -24.54 5.60 -27.31
N SER A 10 -25.37 5.71 -26.27
CA SER A 10 -24.97 5.46 -24.88
C SER A 10 -26.12 4.87 -24.06
N SER A 11 -25.78 4.30 -22.90
CA SER A 11 -26.74 3.80 -21.91
C SER A 11 -26.31 4.21 -20.51
N ASP A 12 -27.30 4.41 -19.63
CA ASP A 12 -27.04 4.66 -18.21
C ASP A 12 -27.68 3.59 -17.35
N TRP A 13 -27.00 3.29 -16.24
CA TRP A 13 -27.43 2.32 -15.25
C TRP A 13 -27.79 3.02 -13.95
N PHE A 14 -28.99 2.72 -13.45
CA PHE A 14 -29.56 3.30 -12.24
C PHE A 14 -29.84 2.18 -11.24
N ARG A 15 -29.19 2.26 -10.08
CA ARG A 15 -29.29 1.23 -9.03
C ARG A 15 -29.99 1.80 -7.80
N SER A 16 -30.95 1.05 -7.27
CA SER A 16 -31.57 1.35 -5.99
C SER A 16 -30.64 0.97 -4.84
N SER A 17 -31.01 1.39 -3.62
CA SER A 17 -30.54 0.69 -2.42
C SER A 17 -30.92 -0.80 -2.50
N PRO A 18 -30.13 -1.72 -1.92
CA PRO A 18 -30.54 -3.12 -1.81
C PRO A 18 -31.89 -3.23 -1.11
N VAL A 19 -32.78 -4.06 -1.66
CA VAL A 19 -34.10 -4.35 -1.09
C VAL A 19 -34.20 -5.86 -0.93
N THR A 20 -34.68 -6.31 0.21
CA THR A 20 -34.96 -7.72 0.48
C THR A 20 -36.38 -8.03 0.00
N PHE A 21 -36.52 -9.06 -0.84
CA PHE A 21 -37.81 -9.59 -1.26
C PHE A 21 -38.10 -10.86 -0.45
N PRO A 22 -39.12 -10.87 0.42
CA PRO A 22 -39.51 -12.06 1.17
C PRO A 22 -40.00 -13.16 0.22
N GLU A 23 -39.61 -14.41 0.49
CA GLU A 23 -40.09 -15.56 -0.26
C GLU A 23 -41.61 -15.74 -0.11
N GLY A 24 -42.29 -16.17 -1.18
CA GLY A 24 -43.72 -16.47 -1.18
C GLY A 24 -44.65 -15.24 -1.05
N THR A 25 -44.12 -14.02 -1.09
CA THR A 25 -44.90 -12.78 -0.92
C THR A 25 -44.94 -12.01 -2.24
N TRP A 26 -46.15 -11.64 -2.69
CA TRP A 26 -46.29 -10.72 -3.82
C TRP A 26 -45.76 -9.33 -3.45
N GLN A 27 -45.01 -8.73 -4.36
CA GLN A 27 -44.32 -7.46 -4.16
C GLN A 27 -44.59 -6.58 -5.37
N HIS A 28 -45.01 -5.34 -5.15
CA HIS A 28 -45.28 -4.40 -6.23
C HIS A 28 -44.03 -3.59 -6.56
N VAL A 29 -43.42 -3.84 -7.71
CA VAL A 29 -42.22 -3.13 -8.17
C VAL A 29 -42.56 -2.17 -9.30
N ALA A 30 -42.14 -0.92 -9.18
CA ALA A 30 -42.30 0.08 -10.24
C ALA A 30 -41.00 0.84 -10.47
N PHE A 31 -40.81 1.35 -11.69
CA PHE A 31 -39.83 2.40 -11.94
C PHE A 31 -40.44 3.47 -12.83
N THR A 32 -39.96 4.71 -12.70
CA THR A 32 -40.42 5.84 -13.51
C THR A 32 -39.22 6.56 -14.11
N TYR A 33 -39.40 7.09 -15.32
CA TYR A 33 -38.44 7.95 -16.02
C TYR A 33 -39.16 9.19 -16.53
N ASP A 34 -38.64 10.38 -16.25
CA ASP A 34 -39.30 11.65 -16.59
C ASP A 34 -38.96 12.16 -18.00
N GLY A 35 -38.10 11.48 -18.75
CA GLY A 35 -37.64 11.95 -20.06
C GLY A 35 -36.59 13.07 -20.00
N ALA A 36 -36.19 13.50 -18.80
CA ALA A 36 -35.24 14.57 -18.53
C ALA A 36 -34.13 14.15 -17.54
N GLY A 37 -33.87 12.84 -17.48
CA GLY A 37 -32.79 12.23 -16.71
C GLY A 37 -33.13 11.72 -15.31
N MET A 38 -34.34 11.94 -14.79
CA MET A 38 -34.74 11.44 -13.45
C MET A 38 -35.30 10.02 -13.52
N VAL A 39 -34.70 9.10 -12.78
CA VAL A 39 -35.21 7.74 -12.55
C VAL A 39 -35.64 7.58 -11.11
N ARG A 40 -36.78 6.93 -10.89
CA ARG A 40 -37.25 6.47 -9.57
C ARG A 40 -37.56 4.99 -9.62
N GLN A 41 -37.36 4.30 -8.51
CA GLN A 41 -37.61 2.87 -8.34
C GLN A 41 -38.38 2.69 -7.03
N PHE A 42 -39.44 1.90 -7.06
CA PHE A 42 -40.36 1.70 -5.95
C PHE A 42 -40.55 0.21 -5.66
N VAL A 43 -40.72 -0.11 -4.38
CA VAL A 43 -41.20 -1.42 -3.90
C VAL A 43 -42.34 -1.15 -2.92
N ASP A 44 -43.50 -1.76 -3.17
CA ASP A 44 -44.72 -1.60 -2.38
C ASP A 44 -45.11 -0.12 -2.15
N GLY A 45 -44.94 0.69 -3.21
CA GLY A 45 -45.23 2.14 -3.19
C GLY A 45 -44.17 3.00 -2.50
N VAL A 46 -43.18 2.39 -1.85
CA VAL A 46 -42.07 3.10 -1.20
C VAL A 46 -40.95 3.33 -2.22
N CYS A 47 -40.47 4.57 -2.35
CA CYS A 47 -39.34 4.89 -3.23
C CYS A 47 -38.03 4.33 -2.63
N VAL A 48 -37.43 3.35 -3.30
CA VAL A 48 -36.19 2.65 -2.88
C VAL A 48 -34.95 3.06 -3.66
N GLY A 49 -35.13 3.79 -4.77
CA GLY A 49 -34.03 4.27 -5.60
C GLY A 49 -34.41 5.54 -6.35
N ARG A 50 -33.49 6.51 -6.38
CA ARG A 50 -33.63 7.75 -7.13
C ARG A 50 -32.28 8.19 -7.66
N ALA A 51 -32.21 8.59 -8.91
CA ALA A 51 -31.01 9.15 -9.50
C ALA A 51 -31.36 10.06 -10.67
N ARG A 52 -30.57 11.13 -10.83
CA ARG A 52 -30.66 12.02 -11.98
C ARG A 52 -29.34 12.03 -12.73
N ASN A 53 -29.40 11.86 -14.04
CA ASN A 53 -28.28 12.16 -14.93
C ASN A 53 -28.64 13.38 -15.77
N GLU A 54 -27.92 14.48 -15.53
CA GLU A 54 -28.12 15.73 -16.26
C GLU A 54 -27.81 15.56 -17.75
N GLY A 55 -28.53 16.31 -18.60
CA GLY A 55 -28.36 16.25 -20.05
C GLY A 55 -29.01 15.04 -20.75
N ARG A 56 -29.73 14.17 -20.02
CA ARG A 56 -30.49 13.08 -20.63
C ARG A 56 -31.88 13.53 -21.09
N GLY A 57 -32.26 13.08 -22.28
CA GLY A 57 -33.57 13.28 -22.89
C GLY A 57 -34.42 11.99 -22.92
N PRO A 58 -35.45 11.91 -23.78
CA PRO A 58 -36.26 10.71 -23.93
C PRO A 58 -35.42 9.45 -24.24
N VAL A 59 -35.89 8.29 -23.76
CA VAL A 59 -35.28 7.01 -24.15
C VAL A 59 -35.48 6.76 -25.64
N VAL A 60 -34.47 6.19 -26.29
CA VAL A 60 -34.54 5.86 -27.72
C VAL A 60 -35.06 4.43 -27.86
N ALA A 61 -35.94 4.21 -28.84
CA ALA A 61 -36.43 2.87 -29.17
C ALA A 61 -35.26 1.94 -29.51
N GLY A 62 -35.15 0.83 -28.79
CA GLY A 62 -34.16 -0.21 -29.08
C GLY A 62 -34.56 -1.04 -30.31
N PRO A 63 -33.60 -1.71 -30.97
CA PRO A 63 -33.87 -2.56 -32.13
C PRO A 63 -34.52 -3.91 -31.76
N HIS A 64 -34.87 -4.13 -30.50
CA HIS A 64 -35.37 -5.40 -29.98
C HIS A 64 -36.78 -5.23 -29.41
N VAL A 65 -37.56 -6.33 -29.45
CA VAL A 65 -38.89 -6.40 -28.83
C VAL A 65 -38.81 -6.30 -27.31
N LEU A 66 -39.89 -5.83 -26.68
CA LEU A 66 -40.03 -5.82 -25.22
C LEU A 66 -40.07 -7.26 -24.69
N VAL A 67 -39.21 -7.55 -23.72
CA VAL A 67 -39.19 -8.83 -22.99
C VAL A 67 -39.39 -8.54 -21.51
N VAL A 68 -40.25 -9.32 -20.86
CA VAL A 68 -40.50 -9.25 -19.41
C VAL A 68 -40.13 -10.59 -18.79
N GLY A 69 -39.38 -10.56 -17.69
CA GLY A 69 -38.91 -11.78 -17.01
C GLY A 69 -37.63 -12.40 -17.55
N ASP A 70 -37.06 -11.92 -18.66
CA ASP A 70 -35.75 -12.33 -19.19
C ASP A 70 -35.14 -11.21 -20.08
N ARG A 71 -33.95 -11.45 -20.63
CA ARG A 71 -33.29 -10.60 -21.62
C ARG A 71 -33.52 -11.14 -23.05
N VAL A 72 -33.59 -10.23 -24.02
CA VAL A 72 -33.54 -10.55 -25.47
C VAL A 72 -32.32 -11.42 -25.79
N GLY A 73 -32.54 -12.59 -26.38
CA GLY A 73 -31.48 -13.51 -26.85
C GLY A 73 -31.04 -14.62 -25.89
N SER A 74 -31.66 -14.72 -24.70
CA SER A 74 -31.46 -15.70 -23.61
C SER A 74 -30.03 -15.85 -23.07
N THR A 75 -29.91 -15.88 -21.73
CA THR A 75 -28.68 -16.27 -21.01
C THR A 75 -28.94 -17.44 -20.04
N HIS A 76 -30.06 -18.17 -20.22
CA HIS A 76 -30.54 -19.21 -19.30
C HIS A 76 -30.66 -18.76 -17.83
N SER A 77 -30.92 -17.46 -17.60
CA SER A 77 -30.96 -16.82 -16.28
C SER A 77 -32.18 -15.89 -16.15
N GLY A 78 -33.37 -16.42 -16.49
CA GLY A 78 -34.64 -15.69 -16.34
C GLY A 78 -34.95 -15.36 -14.88
N PHE A 79 -35.93 -14.49 -14.66
CA PHE A 79 -36.38 -14.10 -13.33
C PHE A 79 -36.92 -15.35 -12.58
N PRO A 80 -36.35 -15.71 -11.42
CA PRO A 80 -36.73 -16.91 -10.68
C PRO A 80 -37.98 -16.66 -9.83
N GLY A 81 -39.12 -16.37 -10.46
CA GLY A 81 -40.39 -16.11 -9.79
C GLY A 81 -41.56 -15.82 -10.74
N PHE A 82 -42.75 -15.64 -10.19
CA PHE A 82 -43.94 -15.25 -10.95
C PHE A 82 -43.97 -13.73 -11.17
N ILE A 83 -44.46 -13.32 -12.34
CA ILE A 83 -44.71 -11.92 -12.71
C ILE A 83 -46.16 -11.82 -13.16
N ASP A 84 -46.90 -10.87 -12.59
CA ASP A 84 -48.29 -10.59 -12.94
C ASP A 84 -48.54 -9.06 -12.94
N GLU A 85 -49.68 -8.61 -13.46
CA GLU A 85 -50.14 -7.21 -13.42
C GLU A 85 -49.14 -6.20 -14.04
N VAL A 86 -48.47 -6.61 -15.13
CA VAL A 86 -47.47 -5.76 -15.80
C VAL A 86 -48.14 -4.61 -16.54
N ARG A 87 -47.75 -3.37 -16.19
CA ARG A 87 -48.22 -2.15 -16.85
C ARG A 87 -47.06 -1.28 -17.30
N ILE A 88 -47.17 -0.77 -18.53
CA ILE A 88 -46.34 0.33 -19.04
C ILE A 88 -47.29 1.49 -19.33
N SER A 89 -47.00 2.67 -18.77
CA SER A 89 -47.83 3.86 -18.92
C SER A 89 -47.05 5.01 -19.55
N ALA A 90 -47.74 5.82 -20.37
CA ALA A 90 -47.23 7.11 -20.77
C ALA A 90 -47.27 8.08 -19.59
N GLY A 91 -46.11 8.65 -19.25
CA GLY A 91 -45.97 9.60 -18.14
C GLY A 91 -45.90 8.94 -16.76
N VAL A 92 -45.54 9.76 -15.76
CA VAL A 92 -45.39 9.35 -14.37
C VAL A 92 -46.76 9.36 -13.68
N HIS A 93 -47.25 8.17 -13.31
CA HIS A 93 -48.52 8.02 -12.57
C HIS A 93 -48.49 8.84 -11.27
N PRO A 94 -49.58 9.53 -10.87
CA PRO A 94 -49.61 10.35 -9.65
C PRO A 94 -49.21 9.61 -8.37
N GLY A 95 -49.58 8.32 -8.25
CA GLY A 95 -49.18 7.46 -7.13
C GLY A 95 -47.71 7.05 -7.11
N PHE A 96 -46.96 7.32 -8.18
CA PHE A 96 -45.50 7.12 -8.28
C PHE A 96 -44.76 8.45 -8.49
N ARG A 97 -45.40 9.56 -8.09
CA ARG A 97 -44.74 10.86 -7.83
C ARG A 97 -44.09 10.80 -6.44
N GLY A 98 -43.05 11.60 -6.22
CA GLY A 98 -42.31 11.58 -4.96
C GLY A 98 -42.99 12.36 -3.84
N SER A 99 -42.26 12.51 -2.73
CA SER A 99 -42.62 13.35 -1.57
C SER A 99 -41.56 14.46 -1.39
N LEU A 100 -41.65 15.24 -0.30
CA LEU A 100 -40.44 15.89 0.20
C LEU A 100 -39.45 14.78 0.60
N MET A 101 -38.20 14.90 0.15
CA MET A 101 -37.17 13.89 0.35
C MET A 101 -35.89 14.53 0.88
N LEU A 102 -35.16 13.82 1.73
CA LEU A 102 -33.81 14.23 2.12
C LEU A 102 -32.77 13.60 1.18
N VAL A 103 -31.86 14.41 0.65
CA VAL A 103 -30.77 13.95 -0.23
C VAL A 103 -29.45 14.49 0.30
N LEU A 104 -28.46 13.62 0.52
CA LEU A 104 -27.11 14.04 0.96
C LEU A 104 -26.22 14.50 -0.21
N GLY A 105 -26.49 14.05 -1.43
CA GLY A 105 -25.65 14.34 -2.59
C GLY A 105 -24.21 13.88 -2.37
N THR A 106 -23.23 14.75 -2.64
CA THR A 106 -21.80 14.54 -2.37
C THR A 106 -21.40 14.86 -0.94
N GLY A 107 -22.34 15.23 -0.07
CA GLY A 107 -22.11 15.41 1.36
C GLY A 107 -21.66 14.10 2.03
N ARG A 108 -21.03 14.22 3.19
CA ARG A 108 -20.56 13.09 4.00
C ARG A 108 -21.28 13.00 5.33
N ALA A 109 -21.30 11.81 5.91
CA ALA A 109 -21.92 11.51 7.20
C ALA A 109 -20.94 10.95 8.23
N THR A 110 -19.68 10.73 7.85
CA THR A 110 -18.62 10.29 8.78
C THR A 110 -17.51 11.32 8.89
N TYR A 111 -17.15 11.64 10.13
CA TYR A 111 -16.15 12.66 10.45
C TYR A 111 -15.13 12.10 11.42
N ARG A 112 -13.87 12.47 11.25
CA ARG A 112 -12.81 12.26 12.22
C ARG A 112 -12.90 13.35 13.28
N ARG A 113 -12.69 12.96 14.52
CA ARG A 113 -12.66 13.88 15.66
C ARG A 113 -11.62 14.98 15.44
N GLY A 114 -12.01 16.23 15.71
CA GLY A 114 -11.17 17.41 15.54
C GLY A 114 -11.02 17.96 14.12
N GLU A 115 -11.80 17.48 13.15
CA GLU A 115 -11.85 18.11 11.83
C GLU A 115 -12.46 19.53 11.91
N PRO A 116 -11.81 20.56 11.33
CA PRO A 116 -12.28 21.93 11.44
C PRO A 116 -13.40 22.25 10.46
N GLN A 117 -14.40 23.01 10.92
CA GLN A 117 -15.41 23.69 10.08
C GLN A 117 -16.21 22.76 9.13
N VAL A 118 -16.47 21.53 9.56
CA VAL A 118 -17.21 20.56 8.75
C VAL A 118 -18.72 20.66 8.99
N HIS A 119 -19.49 20.32 7.96
CA HIS A 119 -20.95 20.40 7.96
C HIS A 119 -21.54 19.08 7.45
N LEU A 120 -22.70 18.72 7.99
CA LEU A 120 -23.61 17.79 7.34
C LEU A 120 -24.33 18.55 6.24
N GLU A 121 -24.01 18.22 5.00
CA GLU A 121 -24.60 18.81 3.81
C GLU A 121 -25.70 17.87 3.30
N ALA A 122 -26.91 18.37 3.26
CA ALA A 122 -28.07 17.70 2.73
C ALA A 122 -28.96 18.70 1.97
N GLN A 123 -30.00 18.22 1.32
CA GLN A 123 -31.04 19.06 0.75
C GLN A 123 -32.40 18.41 0.94
N VAL A 124 -33.41 19.23 1.24
CA VAL A 124 -34.80 18.82 1.12
C VAL A 124 -35.22 19.02 -0.33
N ALA A 125 -35.29 17.93 -1.09
CA ALA A 125 -35.71 17.93 -2.47
C ALA A 125 -37.24 17.88 -2.58
N ASN A 126 -37.81 18.75 -3.42
CA ASN A 126 -39.22 18.71 -3.75
C ASN A 126 -39.47 17.76 -4.92
N ASP A 127 -39.87 16.53 -4.58
CA ASP A 127 -40.18 15.48 -5.54
C ASP A 127 -41.70 15.26 -5.69
N THR A 128 -42.53 16.15 -5.13
CA THR A 128 -44.00 16.01 -5.05
C THR A 128 -44.71 16.16 -6.40
N GLY A 129 -44.02 16.70 -7.41
CA GLY A 129 -44.59 17.01 -8.72
C GLY A 129 -45.43 18.29 -8.76
N VAL A 130 -45.45 19.06 -7.67
CA VAL A 130 -46.06 20.40 -7.57
C VAL A 130 -45.10 21.37 -6.89
N ALA A 131 -45.23 22.67 -7.16
CA ALA A 131 -44.45 23.69 -6.45
C ALA A 131 -44.96 23.80 -5.00
N LEU A 132 -44.04 23.99 -4.06
CA LEU A 132 -44.34 24.13 -2.64
C LEU A 132 -43.94 25.52 -2.14
N SER A 133 -44.89 26.17 -1.50
CA SER A 133 -44.71 27.47 -0.84
C SER A 133 -44.32 27.30 0.63
N ALA A 134 -43.55 28.26 1.14
CA ALA A 134 -43.18 28.37 2.55
C ALA A 134 -42.62 27.08 3.17
N VAL A 135 -41.75 26.37 2.45
CA VAL A 135 -41.13 25.16 2.99
C VAL A 135 -40.19 25.51 4.12
N ARG A 136 -40.41 24.92 5.30
CA ARG A 136 -39.57 25.07 6.48
C ARG A 136 -38.92 23.75 6.82
N ALA A 137 -37.60 23.74 6.97
CA ALA A 137 -36.85 22.56 7.39
C ALA A 137 -36.10 22.86 8.69
N THR A 138 -36.27 22.00 9.68
CA THR A 138 -35.59 22.01 10.97
C THR A 138 -34.71 20.76 11.08
N VAL A 139 -33.44 20.93 11.41
CA VAL A 139 -32.51 19.84 11.72
C VAL A 139 -32.09 19.93 13.17
N VAL A 140 -32.19 18.84 13.92
CA VAL A 140 -31.69 18.73 15.29
C VAL A 140 -30.54 17.71 15.29
N LEU A 141 -29.35 18.14 15.68
CA LEU A 141 -28.16 17.29 15.79
C LEU A 141 -27.43 17.60 17.10
N ALA A 142 -27.27 16.59 17.96
CA ALA A 142 -26.56 16.70 19.23
C ALA A 142 -26.99 17.93 20.07
N GLY A 143 -28.30 18.18 20.14
CA GLY A 143 -28.88 19.31 20.88
C GLY A 143 -28.80 20.67 20.19
N LYS A 144 -28.15 20.78 19.02
CA LYS A 144 -28.14 22.00 18.20
C LYS A 144 -29.26 21.94 17.17
N THR A 145 -29.98 23.05 17.02
CA THR A 145 -31.08 23.18 16.06
C THR A 145 -30.69 24.15 14.95
N VAL A 146 -30.84 23.73 13.69
CA VAL A 146 -30.67 24.56 12.50
C VAL A 146 -31.99 24.63 11.77
N GLN A 147 -32.40 25.83 11.37
CA GLN A 147 -33.61 26.04 10.58
C GLN A 147 -33.27 26.73 9.28
N THR A 148 -33.92 26.30 8.20
CA THR A 148 -33.89 26.98 6.91
C THR A 148 -35.30 27.01 6.33
N SER A 149 -35.58 27.99 5.48
CA SER A 149 -36.88 28.13 4.84
C SER A 149 -36.76 28.70 3.45
N GLY A 150 -37.65 28.31 2.56
CA GLY A 150 -37.72 28.85 1.21
C GLY A 150 -38.88 28.28 0.41
N GLU A 151 -38.99 28.73 -0.83
CA GLU A 151 -39.91 28.15 -1.81
C GLU A 151 -39.21 27.04 -2.60
N LEU A 152 -39.97 26.02 -3.00
CA LEU A 152 -39.44 24.83 -3.64
C LEU A 152 -40.20 24.57 -4.94
N ALA A 153 -39.59 24.93 -6.07
CA ALA A 153 -40.08 24.55 -7.40
C ALA A 153 -40.11 23.02 -7.57
N ILE A 154 -40.82 22.54 -8.60
CA ILE A 154 -40.84 21.12 -8.96
C ILE A 154 -39.41 20.67 -9.27
N GLY A 155 -38.91 19.67 -8.55
CA GLY A 155 -37.53 19.18 -8.69
C GLY A 155 -36.46 20.09 -8.06
N GLY A 156 -36.86 21.19 -7.43
CA GLY A 156 -35.97 22.08 -6.67
C GLY A 156 -35.49 21.45 -5.36
N GLY A 157 -34.47 22.04 -4.75
CA GLY A 157 -33.90 21.62 -3.48
C GLY A 157 -33.69 22.79 -2.52
N LEU A 158 -34.01 22.58 -1.25
CA LEU A 158 -33.74 23.51 -0.16
C LEU A 158 -32.48 23.02 0.56
N PRO A 159 -31.32 23.69 0.40
CA PRO A 159 -30.06 23.23 0.98
C PRO A 159 -30.09 23.29 2.51
N LEU A 160 -29.60 22.23 3.14
CA LEU A 160 -29.38 22.09 4.57
C LEU A 160 -27.88 22.01 4.81
N ARG A 161 -27.35 22.96 5.60
CA ARG A 161 -25.96 22.97 6.01
C ARG A 161 -25.89 23.04 7.54
N VAL A 162 -25.64 21.90 8.16
CA VAL A 162 -25.70 21.76 9.62
C VAL A 162 -24.28 21.64 10.16
N PRO A 163 -23.79 22.59 10.97
CA PRO A 163 -22.46 22.49 11.58
C PRO A 163 -22.35 21.23 12.44
N VAL A 164 -21.28 20.46 12.26
CA VAL A 164 -21.02 19.26 13.05
C VAL A 164 -19.93 19.57 14.07
N ASP A 165 -20.25 19.33 15.34
CA ASP A 165 -19.27 19.42 16.41
C ASP A 165 -18.42 18.15 16.46
N THR A 166 -17.26 18.20 15.78
CA THR A 166 -16.35 17.06 15.69
C THR A 166 -15.55 16.82 16.97
N TRP A 167 -15.73 17.64 18.02
CA TRP A 167 -15.12 17.42 19.34
C TRP A 167 -16.01 16.64 20.30
N LEU A 168 -17.23 16.29 19.89
CA LEU A 168 -18.05 15.29 20.58
C LEU A 168 -17.37 13.93 20.58
N ARG A 169 -17.67 13.12 21.61
CA ARG A 169 -17.10 11.78 21.81
C ARG A 169 -17.20 10.96 20.52
N PRO A 170 -16.18 10.17 20.14
CA PRO A 170 -16.34 9.24 19.03
C PRO A 170 -17.48 8.27 19.28
N ASP A 171 -18.55 8.38 18.49
CA ASP A 171 -19.77 7.59 18.60
C ASP A 171 -20.67 7.80 17.36
N LYS A 172 -21.82 7.12 17.34
CA LYS A 172 -22.90 7.36 16.39
C LYS A 172 -23.87 8.39 16.96
N TYR A 173 -24.28 9.31 16.09
CA TYR A 173 -25.22 10.39 16.36
C TYR A 173 -26.34 10.35 15.31
N GLU A 174 -27.45 10.99 15.63
CA GLU A 174 -28.60 11.07 14.75
C GLU A 174 -28.95 12.54 14.53
N ALA A 175 -29.05 12.94 13.25
CA ALA A 175 -29.62 14.22 12.86
C ALA A 175 -31.08 14.02 12.50
N GLU A 176 -31.99 14.52 13.33
CA GLU A 176 -33.42 14.54 13.01
C GLU A 176 -33.73 15.68 12.05
N VAL A 177 -34.20 15.36 10.85
CA VAL A 177 -34.64 16.33 9.85
C VAL A 177 -36.15 16.31 9.75
N ARG A 178 -36.77 17.48 9.94
CA ARG A 178 -38.21 17.71 9.76
C ARG A 178 -38.40 18.81 8.74
N ALA A 179 -39.15 18.55 7.67
CA ALA A 179 -39.53 19.60 6.73
C ALA A 179 -41.03 19.58 6.45
N GLU A 180 -41.62 20.76 6.26
CA GLU A 180 -43.03 20.93 5.93
C GLU A 180 -43.20 22.02 4.87
N GLY A 181 -44.12 21.83 3.93
CA GLY A 181 -44.44 22.78 2.86
C GLY A 181 -45.87 22.61 2.36
N ARG A 182 -46.44 23.66 1.74
CA ARG A 182 -47.82 23.61 1.22
C ARG A 182 -47.87 23.82 -0.28
N ASP A 183 -48.69 23.03 -0.97
CA ASP A 183 -48.98 23.24 -2.39
C ASP A 183 -50.03 24.35 -2.60
N ALA A 184 -50.31 24.69 -3.85
CA ALA A 184 -51.29 25.73 -4.22
C ALA A 184 -52.74 25.41 -3.79
N THR A 185 -53.04 24.14 -3.46
CA THR A 185 -54.36 23.71 -2.95
C THR A 185 -54.45 23.78 -1.42
N GLY A 186 -53.35 24.16 -0.75
CA GLY A 186 -53.24 24.20 0.70
C GLY A 186 -52.88 22.87 1.34
N ARG A 187 -52.68 21.80 0.55
CA ARG A 187 -52.29 20.47 1.04
C ARG A 187 -50.90 20.52 1.66
N LEU A 188 -50.77 19.94 2.86
CA LEU A 188 -49.51 19.87 3.58
C LEU A 188 -48.68 18.67 3.10
N HIS A 189 -47.41 18.92 2.80
CA HIS A 189 -46.40 17.92 2.53
C HIS A 189 -45.37 17.95 3.65
N VAL A 190 -45.09 16.79 4.25
CA VAL A 190 -44.14 16.67 5.37
C VAL A 190 -43.05 15.64 5.07
N LEU A 191 -41.88 15.87 5.64
CA LEU A 191 -40.75 14.97 5.69
C LEU A 191 -40.31 14.88 7.15
N LYS A 192 -40.18 13.66 7.67
CA LYS A 192 -39.51 13.38 8.93
C LYS A 192 -38.55 12.22 8.69
N GLN A 193 -37.26 12.47 8.81
CA GLN A 193 -36.22 11.48 8.55
C GLN A 193 -35.02 11.70 9.46
N THR A 194 -34.33 10.63 9.81
CA THR A 194 -33.08 10.69 10.56
C THR A 194 -31.90 10.40 9.64
N VAL A 195 -30.83 11.17 9.76
CA VAL A 195 -29.54 10.88 9.12
C VAL A 195 -28.57 10.37 10.17
N PRO A 196 -28.06 9.13 10.04
CA PRO A 196 -27.00 8.66 10.92
C PRO A 196 -25.71 9.41 10.63
N LEU A 197 -25.04 9.87 11.67
CA LEU A 197 -23.76 10.55 11.64
C LEU A 197 -22.77 9.77 12.51
N THR A 198 -21.53 9.60 12.07
CA THR A 198 -20.50 8.90 12.85
C THR A 198 -19.31 9.83 13.09
N ILE A 199 -18.88 9.96 14.34
CA ILE A 199 -17.60 10.59 14.69
C ILE A 199 -16.63 9.47 15.07
N VAL A 200 -15.51 9.37 14.37
CA VAL A 200 -14.45 8.37 14.64
C VAL A 200 -13.28 9.00 15.39
N PRO A 201 -12.53 8.23 16.21
CA PRO A 201 -11.35 8.76 16.89
C PRO A 201 -10.27 9.20 15.90
N ARG A 202 -9.38 10.09 16.32
CA ARG A 202 -8.17 10.38 15.55
C ARG A 202 -7.28 9.12 15.49
N PRO A 203 -6.61 8.86 14.35
CA PRO A 203 -5.71 7.73 14.26
C PRO A 203 -4.54 7.91 15.25
N ALA A 204 -4.13 6.82 15.90
CA ALA A 204 -2.91 6.82 16.69
C ALA A 204 -1.71 7.18 15.79
N PRO A 205 -0.76 8.00 16.30
CA PRO A 205 0.44 8.36 15.55
C PRO A 205 1.25 7.10 15.23
N HIS A 206 1.98 7.15 14.11
CA HIS A 206 2.89 6.07 13.69
C HIS A 206 2.24 4.68 13.55
N ARG A 207 0.94 4.60 13.27
CA ARG A 207 0.34 3.31 12.90
C ARG A 207 0.93 2.80 11.59
N MET A 208 1.49 1.60 11.60
CA MET A 208 2.05 0.97 10.40
C MET A 208 0.94 0.58 9.42
N PRO A 209 0.94 1.08 8.17
CA PRO A 209 0.02 0.65 7.14
C PRO A 209 0.23 -0.82 6.80
N VAL A 210 -0.87 -1.58 6.82
CA VAL A 210 -1.01 -2.90 6.22
C VAL A 210 -1.95 -2.74 5.03
N VAL A 211 -1.43 -2.83 3.82
CA VAL A 211 -2.17 -2.49 2.59
C VAL A 211 -2.54 -3.75 1.82
N MET A 212 -3.83 -3.90 1.54
CA MET A 212 -4.30 -4.85 0.54
C MET A 212 -4.13 -4.22 -0.84
N TRP A 213 -3.10 -4.64 -1.57
CA TRP A 213 -2.94 -4.28 -2.98
C TRP A 213 -3.97 -5.11 -3.76
N GLY A 214 -5.13 -4.52 -3.98
CA GLY A 214 -6.36 -5.20 -4.42
C GLY A 214 -7.55 -4.62 -3.67
N SER A 215 -8.73 -5.24 -3.79
CA SER A 215 -9.91 -4.83 -3.02
C SER A 215 -10.55 -6.01 -2.32
N GLY A 216 -11.17 -5.75 -1.17
CA GLY A 216 -11.86 -6.75 -0.35
C GLY A 216 -13.16 -6.23 0.22
N ASP A 217 -13.87 -7.09 0.95
CA ASP A 217 -15.01 -6.66 1.76
C ASP A 217 -14.55 -6.09 3.11
N VAL A 218 -15.24 -5.05 3.59
CA VAL A 218 -14.84 -4.28 4.78
C VAL A 218 -14.69 -5.17 6.02
N LYS A 219 -15.60 -6.12 6.21
CA LYS A 219 -15.58 -7.00 7.38
C LYS A 219 -14.31 -7.84 7.40
N ARG A 220 -14.03 -8.59 6.33
CA ARG A 220 -12.85 -9.45 6.25
C ARG A 220 -11.54 -8.69 6.20
N LEU A 221 -11.52 -7.51 5.55
CA LEU A 221 -10.35 -6.63 5.57
C LEU A 221 -9.94 -6.29 7.02
N LYS A 222 -10.90 -5.90 7.85
CA LYS A 222 -10.65 -5.59 9.28
C LYS A 222 -10.28 -6.82 10.10
N GLU A 223 -10.96 -7.95 9.87
CA GLU A 223 -10.69 -9.21 10.56
C GLU A 223 -9.23 -9.65 10.35
N ILE A 224 -8.74 -9.57 9.11
CA ILE A 224 -7.34 -9.89 8.78
C ILE A 224 -6.38 -8.81 9.32
N GLY A 225 -6.87 -7.57 9.46
CA GLY A 225 -6.11 -6.44 10.02
C GLY A 225 -5.52 -5.51 8.96
N PHE A 226 -6.04 -5.54 7.74
CA PHE A 226 -5.72 -4.52 6.74
C PHE A 226 -6.19 -3.14 7.21
N THR A 227 -5.41 -2.13 6.85
CA THR A 227 -5.68 -0.72 7.12
C THR A 227 -6.11 0.03 5.86
N HIS A 228 -5.73 -0.48 4.69
CA HIS A 228 -6.02 0.13 3.40
C HIS A 228 -6.31 -0.93 2.34
N ASP A 229 -7.11 -0.59 1.33
CA ASP A 229 -7.22 -1.32 0.06
C ASP A 229 -7.27 -0.37 -1.16
N LEU A 230 -7.13 -0.92 -2.37
CA LEU A 230 -7.17 -0.16 -3.62
C LEU A 230 -8.60 0.03 -4.13
N ARG A 231 -8.94 1.26 -4.55
CA ARG A 231 -10.26 1.62 -5.10
C ARG A 231 -10.16 2.44 -6.39
N HIS A 232 -11.14 2.25 -7.28
CA HIS A 232 -11.25 2.96 -8.55
C HIS A 232 -12.22 4.15 -8.44
N MET A 233 -11.72 5.36 -8.60
CA MET A 233 -12.50 6.60 -8.38
C MET A 233 -12.57 7.53 -9.60
N VAL A 234 -12.07 7.07 -10.75
CA VAL A 234 -11.88 7.93 -11.94
C VAL A 234 -12.60 7.42 -13.18
N ASP A 235 -13.02 8.37 -14.00
CA ASP A 235 -13.34 8.23 -15.42
C ASP A 235 -12.34 9.06 -16.22
N TYR A 236 -11.38 8.38 -16.84
CA TYR A 236 -10.33 9.03 -17.61
C TYR A 236 -10.84 9.74 -18.86
N GLY A 237 -11.92 9.24 -19.48
CA GLY A 237 -12.48 9.83 -20.69
C GLY A 237 -13.14 11.18 -20.42
N MET A 238 -13.79 11.31 -19.26
CA MET A 238 -14.30 12.61 -18.80
C MET A 238 -13.16 13.59 -18.55
N ILE A 239 -12.13 13.19 -17.79
CA ILE A 239 -11.00 14.07 -17.43
C ILE A 239 -10.18 14.47 -18.67
N TRP A 240 -10.08 13.60 -19.68
CA TRP A 240 -9.41 13.94 -20.94
C TRP A 240 -10.14 15.04 -21.71
N LYS A 241 -11.49 15.06 -21.67
CA LYS A 241 -12.31 16.07 -22.35
C LYS A 241 -12.37 17.38 -21.56
N ASP A 242 -12.43 17.29 -20.24
CA ASP A 242 -12.50 18.43 -19.32
C ASP A 242 -11.56 18.17 -18.12
N GLY A 243 -10.36 18.73 -18.19
CA GLY A 243 -9.32 18.56 -17.18
C GLY A 243 -9.59 19.26 -15.85
N ASP A 244 -10.45 20.29 -15.87
CA ASP A 244 -10.81 21.10 -14.70
C ASP A 244 -12.11 20.60 -14.04
N GLY A 245 -12.86 19.74 -14.74
CA GLY A 245 -14.03 19.05 -14.24
C GLY A 245 -13.79 18.01 -13.14
N PRO A 246 -14.87 17.33 -12.70
CA PRO A 246 -14.81 16.28 -11.67
C PRO A 246 -14.15 14.99 -12.19
N SER A 247 -13.70 14.13 -11.28
CA SER A 247 -13.05 12.87 -11.66
C SER A 247 -14.02 11.82 -12.22
N CYS A 248 -15.32 11.98 -12.04
CA CYS A 248 -16.37 11.11 -12.56
C CYS A 248 -17.74 11.82 -12.53
N SER A 249 -18.78 11.15 -13.03
CA SER A 249 -20.16 11.64 -12.92
C SER A 249 -20.60 11.83 -11.46
N SER A 250 -21.56 12.73 -11.23
CA SER A 250 -22.12 13.03 -9.91
C SER A 250 -22.66 11.78 -9.22
N SER A 251 -23.43 10.94 -9.92
CA SER A 251 -23.97 9.68 -9.38
C SER A 251 -22.89 8.69 -8.92
N ARG A 252 -21.76 8.63 -9.63
CA ARG A 252 -20.60 7.83 -9.23
C ARG A 252 -19.88 8.47 -8.05
N ALA A 253 -19.75 9.80 -8.02
CA ALA A 253 -19.14 10.52 -6.91
C ALA A 253 -19.90 10.30 -5.60
N GLU A 254 -21.23 10.35 -5.62
CA GLU A 254 -22.07 10.04 -4.44
C GLU A 254 -21.85 8.61 -3.94
N SER A 255 -21.80 7.62 -4.85
CA SER A 255 -21.58 6.22 -4.51
C SER A 255 -20.19 5.99 -3.89
N VAL A 256 -19.15 6.60 -4.46
CA VAL A 256 -17.79 6.55 -3.92
C VAL A 256 -17.71 7.28 -2.57
N GLY A 257 -18.40 8.41 -2.40
CA GLY A 257 -18.48 9.14 -1.14
C GLY A 257 -19.06 8.27 0.00
N ARG A 258 -20.18 7.57 -0.26
CA ARG A 258 -20.75 6.62 0.72
C ARG A 258 -19.80 5.48 1.08
N MET A 259 -19.03 4.99 0.11
CA MET A 259 -17.99 3.98 0.37
C MET A 259 -16.87 4.55 1.25
N LEU A 260 -16.43 5.79 1.00
CA LEU A 260 -15.41 6.46 1.81
C LEU A 260 -15.89 6.74 3.25
N ASP A 261 -17.16 7.08 3.45
CA ASP A 261 -17.77 7.17 4.78
C ASP A 261 -17.76 5.82 5.50
N THR A 262 -18.18 4.77 4.81
CA THR A 262 -18.16 3.40 5.35
C THR A 262 -16.76 2.99 5.76
N TYR A 263 -15.76 3.37 4.96
CA TYR A 263 -14.34 3.12 5.24
C TYR A 263 -13.88 3.84 6.50
N LEU A 264 -14.14 5.14 6.59
CA LEU A 264 -13.75 5.94 7.74
C LEU A 264 -14.39 5.40 9.03
N ALA A 265 -15.69 5.07 8.98
CA ALA A 265 -16.45 4.50 10.10
C ALA A 265 -15.90 3.14 10.56
N ASN A 266 -15.11 2.48 9.71
CA ASN A 266 -14.52 1.18 9.94
C ASN A 266 -13.02 1.22 10.18
N ASP A 267 -12.43 2.40 10.38
CA ASP A 267 -10.99 2.58 10.59
C ASP A 267 -10.16 2.01 9.41
N LEU A 268 -10.68 2.19 8.20
CA LEU A 268 -10.02 1.86 6.93
C LEU A 268 -9.76 3.11 6.09
N GLY A 269 -8.61 3.13 5.42
CA GLY A 269 -8.30 4.08 4.35
C GLY A 269 -8.49 3.47 2.97
N ALA A 270 -8.82 4.29 1.99
CA ALA A 270 -8.87 3.94 0.58
C ALA A 270 -7.63 4.51 -0.13
N ALA A 271 -6.95 3.65 -0.87
CA ALA A 271 -5.90 4.04 -1.80
C ALA A 271 -6.50 4.14 -3.21
N VAL A 272 -6.54 5.34 -3.79
CA VAL A 272 -7.03 5.50 -5.16
C VAL A 272 -6.01 4.97 -6.15
N TYR A 273 -6.43 4.07 -7.04
CA TYR A 273 -5.57 3.52 -8.08
C TYR A 273 -5.65 4.38 -9.37
N LEU A 274 -4.55 5.08 -9.69
CA LEU A 274 -4.47 6.01 -10.82
C LEU A 274 -3.46 5.52 -11.84
N TYR A 275 -3.90 5.45 -13.10
CA TYR A 275 -3.15 4.85 -14.17
C TYR A 275 -3.37 5.54 -15.53
N PRO A 276 -3.20 6.88 -15.62
CA PRO A 276 -3.47 7.62 -16.85
C PRO A 276 -2.63 7.15 -18.04
N GLY A 277 -1.36 6.79 -17.83
CA GLY A 277 -0.52 6.25 -18.90
C GLY A 277 -1.11 4.99 -19.56
N ARG A 278 -1.51 3.98 -18.78
CA ARG A 278 -2.12 2.76 -19.34
C ARG A 278 -3.48 3.03 -19.99
N TRP A 279 -4.21 4.06 -19.55
CA TRP A 279 -5.43 4.47 -20.26
C TRP A 279 -5.11 5.03 -21.65
N VAL A 280 -4.10 5.90 -21.77
CA VAL A 280 -3.60 6.39 -23.07
C VAL A 280 -3.13 5.22 -23.94
N GLU A 281 -2.36 4.29 -23.38
CA GLU A 281 -1.88 3.08 -24.09
C GLU A 281 -3.01 2.26 -24.74
N ARG A 282 -4.16 2.18 -24.07
CA ARG A 282 -5.29 1.36 -24.48
C ARG A 282 -6.33 2.10 -25.33
N ASN A 283 -6.22 3.43 -25.43
CA ASN A 283 -7.18 4.25 -26.16
C ASN A 283 -6.72 4.38 -27.62
N LYS A 284 -7.52 3.83 -28.55
CA LYS A 284 -7.22 3.81 -29.98
C LYS A 284 -7.18 5.21 -30.60
N ASP A 285 -7.95 6.16 -30.07
CA ASP A 285 -8.00 7.54 -30.56
C ASP A 285 -6.76 8.35 -30.17
N LEU A 286 -5.89 7.76 -29.33
CA LEU A 286 -4.67 8.35 -28.80
C LEU A 286 -3.41 7.59 -29.27
N ALA A 287 -3.51 6.85 -30.38
CA ALA A 287 -2.44 6.01 -30.92
C ALA A 287 -1.15 6.79 -31.24
N GLN A 288 -1.24 8.09 -31.52
CA GLN A 288 -0.09 8.98 -31.72
C GLN A 288 0.83 9.09 -30.50
N PHE A 289 0.33 8.78 -29.30
CA PHE A 289 1.11 8.78 -28.06
C PHE A 289 1.64 7.38 -27.68
N ILE A 290 1.61 6.41 -28.60
CA ILE A 290 2.20 5.08 -28.40
C ILE A 290 3.65 5.09 -28.89
N ARG A 291 4.55 4.43 -28.15
CA ARG A 291 5.97 4.33 -28.53
C ARG A 291 6.14 3.66 -29.89
N VAL A 292 7.06 4.22 -30.68
CA VAL A 292 7.42 3.72 -32.00
C VAL A 292 8.89 3.31 -32.07
N ASP A 293 9.17 2.27 -32.85
CA ASP A 293 10.51 1.83 -33.19
C ASP A 293 11.21 2.80 -34.17
N ALA A 294 12.45 2.47 -34.54
CA ALA A 294 13.26 3.30 -35.44
C ALA A 294 12.67 3.43 -36.86
N GLN A 295 11.70 2.60 -37.22
CA GLN A 295 10.96 2.65 -38.49
C GLN A 295 9.63 3.41 -38.37
N GLY A 296 9.32 3.96 -37.18
CA GLY A 296 8.07 4.66 -36.91
C GLY A 296 6.88 3.72 -36.63
N LYS A 297 7.13 2.42 -36.44
CA LYS A 297 6.06 1.44 -36.19
C LYS A 297 5.86 1.23 -34.68
N PRO A 298 4.62 1.09 -34.20
CA PRO A 298 4.35 0.71 -32.82
C PRO A 298 4.97 -0.65 -32.44
N TYR A 299 5.56 -0.73 -31.25
CA TYR A 299 6.08 -2.00 -30.71
C TYR A 299 4.95 -3.03 -30.47
N PRO A 300 5.18 -4.35 -30.57
CA PRO A 300 4.15 -5.37 -30.35
C PRO A 300 3.48 -5.29 -28.96
N ARG A 301 4.27 -4.98 -27.93
CA ARG A 301 3.75 -4.61 -26.61
C ARG A 301 3.63 -3.09 -26.57
N HIS A 302 2.41 -2.58 -26.77
CA HIS A 302 2.14 -1.15 -26.69
C HIS A 302 2.60 -0.59 -25.33
N ASN A 303 3.08 0.65 -25.36
CA ASN A 303 3.45 1.41 -24.19
C ASN A 303 3.33 2.89 -24.54
N THR A 304 2.92 3.72 -23.60
CA THR A 304 2.79 5.16 -23.83
C THR A 304 4.16 5.84 -23.96
N SER A 305 4.29 6.72 -24.95
CA SER A 305 5.31 7.76 -25.02
C SER A 305 4.97 8.82 -23.98
N ALA A 306 5.34 8.54 -22.72
CA ALA A 306 4.96 9.36 -21.57
C ALA A 306 5.52 10.79 -21.63
N SER A 307 6.52 11.05 -22.47
CA SER A 307 7.22 12.34 -22.59
C SER A 307 6.35 13.46 -23.19
N PHE A 308 5.28 13.14 -23.94
CA PHE A 308 4.47 14.16 -24.61
C PHE A 308 3.81 15.13 -23.60
N PRO A 309 3.85 16.46 -23.85
CA PRO A 309 3.26 17.46 -22.96
C PRO A 309 1.77 17.25 -22.68
N GLU A 310 1.01 16.79 -23.67
CA GLU A 310 -0.42 16.48 -23.57
C GLU A 310 -0.66 15.40 -22.51
N VAL A 311 0.14 14.33 -22.56
CA VAL A 311 0.06 13.20 -21.64
C VAL A 311 0.49 13.62 -20.23
N GLN A 312 1.52 14.47 -20.12
CA GLN A 312 1.95 15.07 -18.85
C GLN A 312 0.87 15.95 -18.21
N ARG A 313 0.22 16.84 -18.99
CA ARG A 313 -0.90 17.67 -18.52
C ARG A 313 -2.08 16.80 -18.07
N PHE A 314 -2.44 15.79 -18.87
CA PHE A 314 -3.51 14.86 -18.52
C PHE A 314 -3.25 14.12 -17.21
N ALA A 315 -2.02 13.64 -16.97
CA ALA A 315 -1.67 13.00 -15.71
C ALA A 315 -1.84 13.93 -14.50
N ASN A 316 -1.50 15.22 -14.65
CA ASN A 316 -1.75 16.23 -13.62
C ASN A 316 -3.26 16.39 -13.37
N HIS A 317 -4.04 16.59 -14.44
CA HIS A 317 -5.50 16.73 -14.35
C HIS A 317 -6.17 15.54 -13.67
N VAL A 318 -5.69 14.31 -13.93
CA VAL A 318 -6.21 13.11 -13.26
C VAL A 318 -6.03 13.16 -11.75
N GLY A 319 -4.85 13.55 -11.27
CA GLY A 319 -4.62 13.73 -9.84
C GLY A 319 -5.47 14.86 -9.25
N ALA A 320 -5.55 15.99 -9.95
CA ALA A 320 -6.28 17.18 -9.51
C ALA A 320 -7.79 16.95 -9.46
N ALA A 321 -8.36 16.25 -10.45
CA ALA A 321 -9.77 15.91 -10.48
C ALA A 321 -10.17 15.06 -9.27
N VAL A 322 -9.37 14.06 -8.90
CA VAL A 322 -9.62 13.25 -7.68
C VAL A 322 -9.53 14.09 -6.42
N ALA A 323 -8.51 14.94 -6.32
CA ALA A 323 -8.34 15.83 -5.17
C ALA A 323 -9.53 16.81 -5.02
N ARG A 324 -10.06 17.34 -6.13
CA ARG A 324 -11.25 18.19 -6.13
C ARG A 324 -12.52 17.41 -5.76
N THR A 325 -12.75 16.25 -6.37
CA THR A 325 -14.00 15.49 -6.19
C THR A 325 -14.10 14.80 -4.83
N PHE A 326 -12.98 14.27 -4.30
CA PHE A 326 -12.98 13.45 -3.08
C PHE A 326 -12.08 13.97 -1.96
N GLY A 327 -11.45 15.14 -2.14
CA GLY A 327 -10.52 15.71 -1.16
C GLY A 327 -11.13 15.92 0.23
N GLN A 328 -12.45 16.14 0.31
CA GLN A 328 -13.17 16.29 1.57
C GLN A 328 -13.31 14.99 2.40
N PHE A 329 -13.00 13.81 1.84
CA PHE A 329 -13.12 12.54 2.52
C PHE A 329 -11.79 12.12 3.16
N PRO A 330 -11.68 12.04 4.51
CA PRO A 330 -10.45 11.64 5.19
C PRO A 330 -10.04 10.19 4.94
N ALA A 331 -11.00 9.32 4.55
CA ALA A 331 -10.71 7.95 4.16
C ALA A 331 -9.90 7.87 2.86
N LEU A 332 -9.98 8.85 1.95
CA LEU A 332 -9.01 8.93 0.86
C LEU A 332 -7.67 9.37 1.45
N SER A 333 -6.79 8.41 1.73
CA SER A 333 -5.53 8.63 2.45
C SER A 333 -4.31 8.24 1.62
N ALA A 334 -4.49 7.58 0.48
CA ALA A 334 -3.38 7.07 -0.31
C ALA A 334 -3.66 7.05 -1.81
N SER A 335 -2.61 6.91 -2.63
CA SER A 335 -2.75 6.60 -4.05
C SER A 335 -1.61 5.74 -4.59
N LEU A 336 -1.97 4.67 -5.32
CA LEU A 336 -1.05 3.98 -6.22
C LEU A 336 -1.01 4.72 -7.56
N ILE A 337 0.15 5.28 -7.90
CA ILE A 337 0.37 6.06 -9.12
C ILE A 337 1.07 5.19 -10.15
N HIS A 338 0.31 4.69 -11.11
CA HIS A 338 0.70 3.71 -12.12
C HIS A 338 1.21 2.41 -11.48
N SER A 339 1.13 1.29 -12.20
CA SER A 339 1.82 0.07 -11.78
C SER A 339 2.19 -0.83 -12.94
N GLU A 340 3.36 -1.47 -12.90
CA GLU A 340 3.83 -2.41 -13.95
C GLU A 340 3.92 -1.80 -15.36
N ILE A 341 4.23 -0.50 -15.45
CA ILE A 341 4.41 0.20 -16.72
C ILE A 341 5.81 0.03 -17.34
N ARG A 342 6.85 0.20 -16.53
CA ARG A 342 8.22 0.37 -17.01
C ARG A 342 8.83 -0.94 -17.51
N ASP A 343 8.32 -2.07 -17.02
CA ASP A 343 8.57 -3.40 -17.58
C ASP A 343 8.33 -3.45 -19.11
N GLY A 344 7.32 -2.70 -19.59
CA GLY A 344 6.95 -2.61 -20.99
C GLY A 344 7.56 -1.44 -21.76
N THR A 345 8.30 -0.52 -21.12
CA THR A 345 8.89 0.65 -21.81
C THR A 345 9.86 0.19 -22.90
N ALA A 346 10.12 1.05 -23.88
CA ALA A 346 11.06 0.85 -24.98
C ALA A 346 11.66 2.20 -25.42
N ILE A 347 12.80 2.17 -26.11
CA ILE A 347 13.33 3.37 -26.76
C ILE A 347 12.32 3.81 -27.80
N SER A 348 11.91 5.08 -27.76
CA SER A 348 10.89 5.60 -28.66
C SER A 348 11.52 6.62 -29.60
N TYR A 349 11.18 6.52 -30.88
CA TYR A 349 11.79 7.28 -31.97
C TYR A 349 10.87 8.34 -32.56
N HIS A 350 9.84 8.76 -31.84
CA HIS A 350 9.08 9.97 -32.19
C HIS A 350 10.03 11.16 -32.32
N ASP A 351 9.77 12.04 -33.30
CA ASP A 351 10.58 13.24 -33.52
C ASP A 351 10.70 14.10 -32.27
N TYR A 352 9.62 14.19 -31.50
CA TYR A 352 9.61 14.88 -30.21
C TYR A 352 10.65 14.31 -29.22
N GLU A 353 10.70 12.98 -29.05
CA GLU A 353 11.61 12.33 -28.09
C GLU A 353 13.07 12.33 -28.59
N ARG A 354 13.29 12.24 -29.91
CA ARG A 354 14.61 12.45 -30.51
C ARG A 354 15.13 13.86 -30.28
N GLU A 355 14.26 14.87 -30.41
CA GLU A 355 14.63 16.24 -30.13
C GLU A 355 14.91 16.46 -28.63
N GLN A 356 14.14 15.85 -27.73
CA GLN A 356 14.46 15.86 -26.29
C GLN A 356 15.84 15.22 -26.02
N CYS A 357 16.19 14.13 -26.71
CA CYS A 357 17.51 13.50 -26.61
C CYS A 357 18.62 14.46 -27.04
N ARG A 358 18.49 15.08 -28.23
CA ARG A 358 19.47 16.06 -28.74
C ARG A 358 19.65 17.23 -27.79
N ARG A 359 18.54 17.78 -27.28
CA ARG A 359 18.58 18.89 -26.33
C ARG A 359 19.26 18.51 -25.00
N ALA A 360 19.03 17.30 -24.51
CA ALA A 360 19.59 16.86 -23.22
C ALA A 360 21.05 16.41 -23.30
N LEU A 361 21.46 15.79 -24.41
CA LEU A 361 22.75 15.12 -24.53
C LEU A 361 23.73 15.77 -25.51
N GLY A 362 23.24 16.64 -26.40
CA GLY A 362 24.01 17.21 -27.50
C GLY A 362 24.15 16.27 -28.71
N PHE A 363 23.46 15.12 -28.70
CA PHE A 363 23.48 14.15 -29.80
C PHE A 363 22.15 13.38 -29.91
N ASP A 364 21.88 12.83 -31.09
CA ASP A 364 20.72 11.98 -31.35
C ASP A 364 20.90 10.56 -30.79
N ILE A 365 19.79 9.82 -30.64
CA ILE A 365 19.76 8.44 -30.13
C ILE A 365 20.85 7.61 -30.84
N PRO A 366 21.81 7.04 -30.10
CA PRO A 366 22.88 6.24 -30.69
C PRO A 366 22.33 5.07 -31.51
N LYS A 367 22.88 4.81 -32.70
CA LYS A 367 22.39 3.77 -33.62
C LYS A 367 22.53 2.37 -33.02
N GLU A 368 23.52 2.19 -32.15
CA GLU A 368 23.82 0.97 -31.43
C GLU A 368 22.74 0.68 -30.36
N ALA A 369 22.05 1.70 -29.86
CA ALA A 369 21.03 1.59 -28.82
C ALA A 369 19.67 1.13 -29.40
N THR A 370 19.58 -0.14 -29.77
CA THR A 370 18.35 -0.74 -30.34
C THR A 370 17.39 -1.30 -29.29
N SER A 371 17.86 -1.45 -28.04
CA SER A 371 17.09 -2.03 -26.93
C SER A 371 17.32 -1.23 -25.65
N LYS A 372 16.31 -1.22 -24.77
CA LYS A 372 16.44 -0.66 -23.42
C LYS A 372 17.43 -1.41 -22.51
N ARG A 373 17.82 -2.63 -22.90
CA ARG A 373 18.68 -3.52 -22.11
C ARG A 373 20.18 -3.24 -22.30
N GLY A 374 20.54 -2.12 -22.92
CA GLY A 374 21.94 -1.80 -23.16
C GLY A 374 22.51 -2.44 -24.42
N VAL A 375 23.83 -2.32 -24.58
CA VAL A 375 24.62 -2.84 -25.71
C VAL A 375 25.78 -3.65 -25.15
N GLN A 376 25.88 -4.93 -25.53
CA GLN A 376 26.90 -5.83 -24.99
C GLN A 376 28.32 -5.34 -25.36
N TYR A 377 29.20 -5.14 -24.37
CA TYR A 377 30.54 -4.59 -24.58
C TYR A 377 31.35 -5.41 -25.60
N ALA A 378 31.14 -6.73 -25.64
CA ALA A 378 31.81 -7.63 -26.57
C ALA A 378 31.46 -7.36 -28.05
N SER A 379 30.33 -6.68 -28.30
CA SER A 379 29.88 -6.27 -29.64
C SER A 379 30.31 -4.86 -30.01
N ILE A 380 30.91 -4.09 -29.11
CA ILE A 380 31.33 -2.71 -29.35
C ILE A 380 32.78 -2.71 -29.87
N PRO A 381 33.02 -2.25 -31.11
CA PRO A 381 34.37 -2.18 -31.65
C PRO A 381 35.30 -1.32 -30.79
N GLY A 382 36.49 -1.83 -30.48
CA GLY A 382 37.50 -1.08 -29.72
C GLY A 382 37.19 -0.88 -28.23
N PHE A 383 36.24 -1.64 -27.65
CA PHE A 383 35.93 -1.52 -26.22
C PHE A 383 37.19 -1.78 -25.35
N PRO A 384 37.44 -1.00 -24.28
CA PRO A 384 38.64 -1.13 -23.45
C PRO A 384 38.82 -2.53 -22.86
N ARG A 385 40.05 -3.06 -22.93
CA ARG A 385 40.38 -4.41 -22.41
C ARG A 385 40.29 -4.50 -20.88
N ASP A 386 40.58 -3.39 -20.19
CA ASP A 386 40.40 -3.26 -18.74
C ASP A 386 38.93 -3.12 -18.33
N ARG A 387 38.02 -2.98 -19.32
CA ARG A 387 36.57 -2.75 -19.17
C ARG A 387 36.22 -1.52 -18.34
N VAL A 388 37.11 -0.52 -18.32
CA VAL A 388 36.83 0.76 -17.68
C VAL A 388 36.56 1.81 -18.74
N ILE A 389 35.32 2.34 -18.76
CA ILE A 389 34.89 3.33 -19.74
C ILE A 389 34.99 4.77 -19.19
N PRO A 390 35.15 5.79 -20.04
CA PRO A 390 35.02 7.19 -19.63
C PRO A 390 33.66 7.47 -18.99
N ASP A 391 33.61 8.37 -18.01
CA ASP A 391 32.36 8.76 -17.34
C ASP A 391 31.35 9.42 -18.32
N ASP A 392 31.85 10.01 -19.40
CA ASP A 392 31.08 10.64 -20.47
C ASP A 392 30.82 9.74 -21.68
N HIS A 393 31.09 8.44 -21.58
CA HIS A 393 30.89 7.48 -22.68
C HIS A 393 29.49 7.62 -23.30
N ARG A 394 29.43 7.81 -24.63
CA ARG A 394 28.20 8.22 -25.34
C ARG A 394 26.99 7.32 -25.05
N LEU A 395 27.15 6.00 -25.13
CA LEU A 395 26.06 5.04 -24.82
C LEU A 395 25.63 5.09 -23.34
N LEU A 396 26.58 5.29 -22.42
CA LEU A 396 26.28 5.39 -20.99
C LEU A 396 25.40 6.61 -20.74
N ARG A 397 25.80 7.78 -21.24
CA ARG A 397 25.04 9.03 -21.12
C ARG A 397 23.62 8.90 -21.69
N PHE A 398 23.47 8.23 -22.83
CA PHE A 398 22.16 7.94 -23.42
C PHE A 398 21.28 7.09 -22.49
N TYR A 399 21.77 5.95 -22.00
CA TYR A 399 20.98 5.07 -21.15
C TYR A 399 20.67 5.69 -19.79
N GLN A 400 21.60 6.47 -19.22
CA GLN A 400 21.34 7.23 -17.99
C GLN A 400 20.19 8.22 -18.19
N TRP A 401 20.22 9.00 -19.28
CA TRP A 401 19.12 9.91 -19.62
C TRP A 401 17.82 9.17 -19.85
N PHE A 402 17.83 8.11 -20.66
CA PHE A 402 16.64 7.31 -20.98
C PHE A 402 15.93 6.79 -19.72
N TRP A 403 16.68 6.16 -18.81
CA TRP A 403 16.11 5.56 -17.59
C TRP A 403 15.73 6.60 -16.52
N LYS A 404 16.35 7.78 -16.51
CA LYS A 404 16.02 8.86 -15.56
C LYS A 404 14.83 9.69 -16.01
N THR A 405 14.85 10.17 -17.25
CA THR A 405 13.89 11.17 -17.75
C THR A 405 13.43 10.93 -19.19
N GLY A 406 14.26 10.32 -20.04
CA GLY A 406 14.02 10.22 -21.48
C GLY A 406 12.87 9.30 -21.87
N ASP A 407 12.54 8.30 -21.04
CA ASP A 407 11.33 7.51 -21.22
C ASP A 407 10.05 8.22 -20.70
N GLY A 408 10.16 9.39 -20.09
CA GLY A 408 9.03 10.23 -19.67
C GLY A 408 8.23 9.74 -18.46
N TRP A 409 8.47 8.52 -17.96
CA TRP A 409 7.64 7.92 -16.92
C TRP A 409 7.82 8.56 -15.54
N ASN A 410 9.05 8.86 -15.12
CA ASN A 410 9.30 9.52 -13.82
C ASN A 410 8.69 10.93 -13.74
N PRO A 411 8.80 11.79 -14.77
CA PRO A 411 8.00 13.02 -14.85
C PRO A 411 6.50 12.78 -14.78
N LEU A 412 5.98 11.74 -15.46
CA LEU A 412 4.55 11.46 -15.48
C LEU A 412 4.01 11.07 -14.09
N HIS A 413 4.74 10.22 -13.35
CA HIS A 413 4.41 9.90 -11.96
C HIS A 413 4.33 11.17 -11.09
N THR A 414 5.30 12.06 -11.30
CA THR A 414 5.38 13.34 -10.59
C THR A 414 4.17 14.24 -10.89
N GLN A 415 3.63 14.21 -12.12
CA GLN A 415 2.43 15.00 -12.46
C GLN A 415 1.18 14.50 -11.73
N VAL A 416 0.95 13.19 -11.69
CA VAL A 416 -0.18 12.63 -10.92
C VAL A 416 -0.04 12.97 -9.43
N HIS A 417 1.17 12.84 -8.88
CA HIS A 417 1.47 13.20 -7.50
C HIS A 417 1.13 14.68 -7.21
N LYS A 418 1.61 15.60 -8.06
CA LYS A 418 1.32 17.04 -7.93
C LYS A 418 -0.18 17.33 -8.01
N GLY A 419 -0.88 16.72 -8.96
CA GLY A 419 -2.33 16.86 -9.10
C GLY A 419 -3.08 16.45 -7.82
N LEU A 420 -2.74 15.29 -7.25
CA LEU A 420 -3.36 14.80 -6.01
C LEU A 420 -3.14 15.73 -4.81
N LYS A 421 -2.02 16.45 -4.78
CA LYS A 421 -1.66 17.38 -3.70
C LYS A 421 -2.20 18.80 -3.94
N SER A 422 -2.94 19.04 -5.03
CA SER A 422 -3.35 20.39 -5.46
C SER A 422 -4.28 21.13 -4.48
N THR A 423 -4.96 20.41 -3.60
CA THR A 423 -5.85 21.00 -2.56
C THR A 423 -5.11 21.36 -1.27
N GLY A 424 -3.79 21.16 -1.20
CA GLY A 424 -2.99 21.40 0.00
C GLY A 424 -3.06 20.28 1.05
N ARG A 425 -3.83 19.21 0.81
CA ARG A 425 -3.82 18.00 1.65
C ARG A 425 -2.44 17.35 1.64
N LYS A 426 -1.82 17.26 2.81
CA LYS A 426 -0.51 16.62 3.00
C LYS A 426 -0.61 15.16 3.45
N ASP A 427 -1.81 14.73 3.84
CA ASP A 427 -2.09 13.42 4.43
C ASP A 427 -2.42 12.33 3.41
N ILE A 428 -2.62 12.67 2.13
CA ILE A 428 -2.74 11.70 1.03
C ILE A 428 -1.34 11.28 0.59
N TRP A 429 -0.85 10.10 1.00
CA TRP A 429 0.47 9.63 0.57
C TRP A 429 0.42 8.87 -0.76
N THR A 430 1.38 9.10 -1.64
CA THR A 430 1.43 8.47 -2.96
C THR A 430 2.54 7.44 -3.06
N PHE A 431 2.32 6.35 -3.79
CA PHE A 431 3.33 5.33 -4.00
C PHE A 431 3.36 4.80 -5.42
N PHE A 432 4.50 4.23 -5.81
CA PHE A 432 4.71 3.57 -7.10
C PHE A 432 5.32 2.19 -6.88
N ASP A 433 4.77 1.20 -7.56
CA ASP A 433 5.34 -0.13 -7.69
C ASP A 433 5.19 -0.64 -9.13
N PRO A 434 6.05 -1.54 -9.61
CA PRO A 434 7.33 -1.92 -9.02
C PRO A 434 8.44 -0.90 -9.32
N ALA A 435 9.08 -0.34 -8.29
CA ALA A 435 10.07 0.72 -8.42
C ALA A 435 11.45 0.24 -8.89
N VAL A 436 11.84 -1.02 -8.61
CA VAL A 436 13.18 -1.56 -8.92
C VAL A 436 13.18 -2.54 -10.09
N ARG A 437 12.12 -2.52 -10.92
CA ARG A 437 12.09 -3.20 -12.23
C ARG A 437 12.72 -2.43 -13.36
N VAL A 438 13.81 -1.78 -13.01
CA VAL A 438 14.62 -0.93 -13.86
C VAL A 438 16.08 -1.16 -13.48
N PRO A 439 17.04 -0.73 -14.30
CA PRO A 439 18.44 -0.73 -13.89
C PRO A 439 18.67 0.03 -12.57
N SER A 440 19.78 -0.27 -11.91
CA SER A 440 20.27 0.29 -10.65
C SER A 440 20.75 1.73 -10.82
N ILE A 441 19.81 2.61 -11.14
CA ILE A 441 19.97 4.06 -11.34
C ILE A 441 18.78 4.79 -10.72
N TRP A 442 19.04 5.89 -10.04
CA TRP A 442 18.03 6.64 -9.30
C TRP A 442 16.94 7.26 -10.19
N GLY A 443 15.80 7.51 -9.55
CA GLY A 443 14.71 8.34 -10.09
C GLY A 443 13.42 7.58 -10.39
N SER A 444 13.44 6.25 -10.39
CA SER A 444 12.25 5.42 -10.59
C SER A 444 11.14 5.77 -9.60
N GLY A 445 9.93 6.01 -10.12
CA GLY A 445 8.79 6.49 -9.32
C GLY A 445 8.68 8.01 -9.24
N GLY A 446 9.68 8.78 -9.73
CA GLY A 446 9.63 10.24 -9.72
C GLY A 446 9.55 10.80 -8.29
N LYS A 447 8.60 11.73 -8.06
CA LYS A 447 8.41 12.40 -6.76
C LYS A 447 7.32 11.79 -5.87
N VAL A 448 6.95 10.53 -6.08
CA VAL A 448 6.03 9.86 -5.15
C VAL A 448 6.63 9.82 -3.73
N ASP A 449 5.78 9.95 -2.72
CA ASP A 449 6.18 9.87 -1.31
C ASP A 449 6.86 8.53 -0.96
N ILE A 450 6.44 7.43 -1.59
CA ILE A 450 6.88 6.07 -1.24
C ILE A 450 7.24 5.24 -2.48
N ALA A 451 8.43 4.66 -2.50
CA ALA A 451 8.82 3.59 -3.44
C ALA A 451 8.40 2.21 -2.90
N SER A 452 7.84 1.36 -3.76
CA SER A 452 7.41 0.01 -3.40
C SER A 452 7.76 -1.02 -4.48
N GLN A 453 7.88 -2.28 -4.08
CA GLN A 453 8.17 -3.42 -4.93
C GLN A 453 7.42 -4.64 -4.41
N TRP A 454 6.71 -5.32 -5.31
CA TRP A 454 6.18 -6.63 -5.06
C TRP A 454 7.22 -7.72 -5.37
N THR A 455 7.21 -8.78 -4.55
CA THR A 455 8.17 -9.89 -4.67
C THR A 455 7.46 -11.20 -4.32
N TYR A 456 7.83 -12.25 -5.05
CA TYR A 456 7.40 -13.62 -4.77
C TYR A 456 8.43 -14.29 -3.83
N SER A 457 7.97 -15.02 -2.82
CA SER A 457 8.86 -15.60 -1.80
C SER A 457 9.61 -16.87 -2.24
N TYR A 458 9.35 -17.44 -3.42
CA TYR A 458 10.02 -18.67 -3.87
C TYR A 458 11.32 -18.37 -4.65
N PRO A 459 12.31 -19.30 -4.67
CA PRO A 459 12.35 -20.48 -3.81
C PRO A 459 12.71 -20.18 -2.34
N ASP A 460 13.25 -18.99 -2.04
CA ASP A 460 13.72 -18.60 -0.70
C ASP A 460 13.12 -17.26 -0.23
N PRO A 461 12.35 -17.21 0.88
CA PRO A 461 11.70 -15.99 1.33
C PRO A 461 12.67 -14.90 1.78
N ILE A 462 13.87 -15.24 2.27
CA ILE A 462 14.90 -14.23 2.62
C ILE A 462 15.25 -13.25 1.50
N LYS A 463 14.95 -13.57 0.22
CA LYS A 463 15.09 -12.63 -0.91
C LYS A 463 14.20 -11.39 -0.80
N ILE A 464 13.14 -11.45 0.03
CA ILE A 464 12.30 -10.29 0.31
C ILE A 464 13.15 -9.16 0.90
N GLY A 465 14.18 -9.52 1.67
CA GLY A 465 15.19 -8.59 2.17
C GLY A 465 16.00 -7.93 1.06
N GLN A 466 16.44 -8.71 0.07
CA GLN A 466 17.17 -8.21 -1.10
C GLN A 466 16.37 -7.15 -1.85
N ALA A 467 15.11 -7.46 -2.21
CA ALA A 467 14.25 -6.50 -2.90
C ALA A 467 13.86 -5.28 -2.03
N ALA A 468 13.85 -5.42 -0.70
CA ALA A 468 13.67 -4.29 0.20
C ALA A 468 14.91 -3.39 0.22
N ASP A 469 16.10 -3.97 0.28
CA ASP A 469 17.37 -3.22 0.31
C ASP A 469 17.61 -2.49 -1.05
N GLU A 470 17.16 -3.05 -2.18
CA GLU A 470 17.14 -2.33 -3.47
C GLU A 470 16.21 -1.11 -3.47
N LEU A 471 15.07 -1.20 -2.79
CA LEU A 471 14.15 -0.06 -2.67
C LEU A 471 14.77 1.09 -1.87
N PHE A 472 15.49 0.78 -0.78
CA PHE A 472 16.23 1.80 -0.04
C PHE A 472 17.30 2.45 -0.91
N ALA A 473 18.08 1.66 -1.66
CA ALA A 473 19.06 2.19 -2.60
C ALA A 473 18.41 3.08 -3.68
N MET A 474 17.22 2.71 -4.19
CA MET A 474 16.46 3.54 -5.14
C MET A 474 15.95 4.84 -4.50
N ALA A 475 15.38 4.76 -3.29
CA ALA A 475 14.80 5.90 -2.58
C ALA A 475 15.84 6.94 -2.15
N ASP A 476 17.08 6.52 -1.87
CA ASP A 476 18.21 7.41 -1.55
C ASP A 476 18.53 8.44 -2.66
N GLY A 477 18.04 8.21 -3.88
CA GLY A 477 18.13 9.16 -5.00
C GLY A 477 17.12 10.30 -4.96
N THR A 478 16.08 10.20 -4.12
CA THR A 478 15.01 11.21 -3.98
C THR A 478 14.86 11.61 -2.52
N PRO A 479 15.34 12.80 -2.11
CA PRO A 479 15.25 13.24 -0.71
C PRO A 479 13.82 13.14 -0.15
N GLY A 480 13.70 12.52 1.03
CA GLY A 480 12.43 12.34 1.73
C GLY A 480 11.55 11.20 1.21
N GLN A 481 11.91 10.54 0.10
CA GLN A 481 11.17 9.37 -0.39
C GLN A 481 11.35 8.20 0.59
N GLN A 482 10.24 7.56 0.91
CA GLN A 482 10.15 6.47 1.85
C GLN A 482 10.00 5.13 1.13
N VAL A 483 10.07 4.02 1.88
CA VAL A 483 9.97 2.66 1.33
C VAL A 483 8.82 1.90 1.98
N MET A 484 7.99 1.26 1.17
CA MET A 484 7.09 0.17 1.60
C MET A 484 7.48 -1.11 0.90
N LYS A 485 7.14 -2.26 1.50
CA LYS A 485 7.44 -3.56 0.90
C LYS A 485 6.21 -4.43 0.79
N MET A 486 6.13 -5.12 -0.34
CA MET A 486 5.02 -5.99 -0.66
C MET A 486 5.44 -7.45 -0.82
N THR A 487 4.71 -8.36 -0.19
CA THR A 487 4.81 -9.81 -0.41
C THR A 487 3.60 -10.27 -1.21
N GLN A 488 3.85 -10.99 -2.31
CA GLN A 488 2.77 -11.62 -3.08
C GLN A 488 2.22 -12.81 -2.29
N ILE A 489 0.91 -12.83 -2.01
CA ILE A 489 0.22 -13.98 -1.38
C ILE A 489 0.01 -15.12 -2.37
N ILE A 490 0.44 -14.91 -3.62
CA ILE A 490 0.35 -15.87 -4.70
C ILE A 490 1.72 -16.40 -5.09
N TRP A 491 1.78 -17.64 -5.53
CA TRP A 491 2.87 -18.23 -6.28
C TRP A 491 2.43 -18.56 -7.68
N TYR A 492 3.34 -18.40 -8.63
CA TYR A 492 3.18 -19.03 -9.94
C TYR A 492 3.27 -20.54 -9.75
N ARG A 493 2.23 -21.27 -10.16
CA ARG A 493 2.28 -22.73 -10.15
C ARG A 493 3.48 -23.23 -10.94
N SER A 494 3.72 -22.70 -12.14
CA SER A 494 4.86 -23.08 -12.99
C SER A 494 6.26 -22.94 -12.37
N GLN A 495 6.39 -22.31 -11.19
CA GLN A 495 7.64 -22.19 -10.44
C GLN A 495 7.69 -23.05 -9.18
N THR A 496 6.56 -23.66 -8.79
CA THR A 496 6.35 -24.28 -7.48
C THR A 496 5.72 -25.68 -7.57
N ALA A 497 4.97 -25.98 -8.63
CA ALA A 497 4.40 -27.29 -8.95
C ALA A 497 4.18 -27.46 -10.49
N PRO A 498 4.15 -28.69 -11.04
CA PRO A 498 3.82 -28.94 -12.45
C PRO A 498 2.42 -28.43 -12.85
N GLN A 499 2.21 -28.10 -14.12
CA GLN A 499 0.89 -27.74 -14.67
C GLN A 499 0.29 -28.93 -15.47
N GLY A 500 -1.03 -29.17 -15.39
CA GLY A 500 -1.75 -30.21 -16.15
C GLY A 500 -2.25 -31.41 -15.32
N GLU A 501 -2.90 -32.39 -15.96
CA GLU A 501 -3.62 -33.54 -15.34
C GLU A 501 -2.75 -34.53 -14.56
N LYS A 502 -1.42 -34.32 -14.48
CA LYS A 502 -0.46 -35.23 -13.81
C LYS A 502 0.17 -34.67 -12.53
N SER A 503 -0.59 -34.00 -11.67
CA SER A 503 -0.14 -33.74 -10.29
C SER A 503 -1.31 -33.97 -9.34
N GLY A 504 -1.35 -35.11 -8.68
CA GLY A 504 -2.48 -35.55 -7.87
C GLY A 504 -2.10 -35.90 -6.44
N ALA A 505 -1.04 -35.33 -5.89
CA ALA A 505 -0.63 -35.67 -4.52
C ALA A 505 -1.35 -34.81 -3.48
N ALA A 506 -1.36 -33.48 -3.66
CA ALA A 506 -2.00 -32.56 -2.72
C ALA A 506 -3.52 -32.38 -3.00
N GLU A 507 -4.31 -32.14 -1.94
CA GLU A 507 -5.77 -31.98 -2.03
C GLU A 507 -6.19 -30.85 -2.97
N TRP A 508 -5.48 -29.72 -2.91
CA TRP A 508 -5.78 -28.58 -3.78
C TRP A 508 -5.54 -28.88 -5.26
N GLU A 509 -4.56 -29.72 -5.62
CA GLU A 509 -4.30 -30.08 -7.02
C GLU A 509 -5.45 -30.90 -7.60
N LYS A 510 -6.08 -31.74 -6.77
CA LYS A 510 -7.28 -32.52 -7.13
C LYS A 510 -8.50 -31.61 -7.28
N ARG A 511 -8.66 -30.64 -6.37
CA ARG A 511 -9.80 -29.72 -6.35
C ARG A 511 -9.76 -28.69 -7.49
N ILE A 512 -8.58 -28.17 -7.82
CA ILE A 512 -8.38 -27.10 -8.82
C ILE A 512 -7.14 -27.35 -9.69
N PRO A 513 -7.16 -28.39 -10.55
CA PRO A 513 -6.01 -28.82 -11.37
C PRO A 513 -5.57 -27.82 -12.44
N ASP A 514 -6.35 -26.77 -12.70
CA ASP A 514 -6.05 -25.70 -13.67
C ASP A 514 -5.39 -24.46 -13.04
N ALA A 515 -5.20 -24.44 -11.72
CA ALA A 515 -4.71 -23.27 -10.99
C ALA A 515 -3.37 -22.75 -11.55
N LYS A 516 -3.34 -21.52 -12.07
CA LYS A 516 -2.10 -20.86 -12.53
C LYS A 516 -1.37 -20.14 -11.40
N PHE A 517 -2.14 -19.61 -10.45
CA PHE A 517 -1.63 -18.92 -9.27
C PHE A 517 -2.22 -19.55 -8.02
N ILE A 518 -1.34 -20.11 -7.20
CA ILE A 518 -1.69 -20.80 -5.95
C ILE A 518 -1.32 -19.92 -4.76
N THR A 519 -1.89 -20.17 -3.60
CA THR A 519 -1.58 -19.46 -2.35
C THR A 519 -0.13 -19.74 -1.91
N ILE A 520 0.59 -18.73 -1.42
CA ILE A 520 1.88 -18.87 -0.72
C ILE A 520 1.73 -19.79 0.51
N SER A 521 2.75 -20.58 0.87
CA SER A 521 2.69 -21.35 2.12
C SER A 521 2.72 -20.44 3.36
N PRO A 522 2.09 -20.85 4.48
CA PRO A 522 2.04 -20.03 5.70
C PRO A 522 3.44 -19.74 6.27
N ASP A 523 4.36 -20.70 6.21
CA ASP A 523 5.72 -20.53 6.73
C ASP A 523 6.57 -19.60 5.85
N HIS A 524 6.44 -19.67 4.52
CA HIS A 524 7.06 -18.69 3.63
C HIS A 524 6.51 -17.28 3.85
N LEU A 525 5.20 -17.15 4.11
CA LEU A 525 4.60 -15.86 4.47
C LEU A 525 5.20 -15.32 5.77
N ARG A 526 5.35 -16.19 6.79
CA ARG A 526 5.92 -15.81 8.09
C ARG A 526 7.37 -15.35 7.96
N GLU A 527 8.19 -16.10 7.24
CA GLU A 527 9.60 -15.75 7.02
C GLU A 527 9.73 -14.44 6.21
N ALA A 528 8.96 -14.32 5.12
CA ALA A 528 8.90 -13.10 4.30
C ALA A 528 8.50 -11.87 5.13
N PHE A 529 7.51 -12.03 6.03
CA PHE A 529 7.05 -10.97 6.93
C PHE A 529 8.19 -10.43 7.81
N TRP A 530 8.95 -11.31 8.46
CA TRP A 530 10.08 -10.91 9.30
C TRP A 530 11.24 -10.31 8.49
N CYS A 531 11.46 -10.80 7.28
CA CYS A 531 12.42 -10.20 6.36
C CYS A 531 12.04 -8.76 5.97
N MET A 532 10.74 -8.45 5.82
CA MET A 532 10.27 -7.07 5.62
C MET A 532 10.46 -6.22 6.88
N LEU A 533 10.02 -6.72 8.03
CA LEU A 533 9.93 -5.94 9.27
C LEU A 533 11.31 -5.66 9.91
N SER A 534 12.31 -6.48 9.60
CA SER A 534 13.71 -6.24 10.00
C SER A 534 14.34 -5.02 9.32
N ARG A 535 13.70 -4.45 8.28
CA ARG A 535 14.06 -3.16 7.67
C ARG A 535 13.16 -2.03 8.18
N PRO A 536 13.59 -0.75 8.13
CA PRO A 536 12.76 0.39 8.53
C PRO A 536 11.71 0.76 7.46
N VAL A 537 10.95 -0.23 6.96
CA VAL A 537 9.85 0.00 6.02
C VAL A 537 8.73 0.82 6.68
N ARG A 538 8.07 1.64 5.89
CA ARG A 538 7.00 2.55 6.34
C ARG A 538 5.62 1.94 6.29
N GLY A 539 5.51 0.71 5.79
CA GLY A 539 4.29 -0.05 5.62
C GLY A 539 4.57 -1.36 4.89
N ILE A 540 3.66 -2.32 5.07
CA ILE A 540 3.70 -3.64 4.44
C ILE A 540 2.47 -3.84 3.57
N MET A 541 2.61 -4.62 2.50
CA MET A 541 1.53 -4.82 1.53
C MET A 541 1.40 -6.26 1.06
N TYR A 542 0.20 -6.62 0.64
CA TYR A 542 -0.14 -7.96 0.17
C TYR A 542 -1.08 -7.92 -1.03
N HIS A 543 -0.85 -8.76 -2.04
CA HIS A 543 -1.75 -8.95 -3.19
C HIS A 543 -2.10 -10.41 -3.36
N GLY A 544 -3.31 -10.62 -3.88
CA GLY A 544 -3.91 -11.94 -4.07
C GLY A 544 -5.10 -12.15 -3.14
N TRP A 545 -6.13 -11.27 -3.19
CA TRP A 545 -7.32 -11.39 -2.34
C TRP A 545 -7.94 -12.78 -2.41
N GLY A 546 -8.08 -13.32 -3.63
CA GLY A 546 -8.61 -14.66 -3.89
C GLY A 546 -7.74 -15.82 -3.38
N SER A 547 -6.55 -15.53 -2.84
CA SER A 547 -5.70 -16.49 -2.13
C SER A 547 -5.75 -16.32 -0.61
N LEU A 548 -6.45 -15.30 -0.09
CA LEU A 548 -6.77 -15.15 1.33
C LEU A 548 -8.21 -15.51 1.65
N VAL A 549 -9.12 -15.32 0.70
CA VAL A 549 -10.55 -15.57 0.87
C VAL A 549 -11.04 -16.37 -0.33
N GLU A 550 -11.85 -17.39 -0.04
CA GLU A 550 -12.48 -18.21 -1.07
C GLU A 550 -13.33 -17.34 -2.01
N SER A 551 -13.07 -17.46 -3.31
CA SER A 551 -13.75 -16.72 -4.37
C SER A 551 -14.14 -17.69 -5.47
N THR A 552 -15.36 -17.57 -5.96
CA THR A 552 -15.90 -18.42 -7.05
C THR A 552 -15.27 -18.09 -8.41
N HIS A 553 -14.69 -16.90 -8.57
CA HIS A 553 -14.12 -16.42 -9.84
C HIS A 553 -12.76 -15.72 -9.60
N GLY A 554 -11.78 -15.95 -10.48
CA GLY A 554 -10.48 -15.25 -10.46
C GLY A 554 -9.28 -16.13 -10.79
N GLY A 555 -8.16 -15.48 -11.19
CA GLY A 555 -6.90 -16.18 -11.49
C GLY A 555 -6.12 -16.62 -10.25
N TYR A 556 -6.33 -15.96 -9.10
CA TYR A 556 -5.71 -16.29 -7.82
C TYR A 556 -6.59 -17.27 -7.06
N ARG A 557 -6.02 -18.42 -6.70
CA ARG A 557 -6.77 -19.52 -6.10
C ARG A 557 -6.47 -19.66 -4.60
N TYR A 558 -7.52 -19.99 -3.84
CA TYR A 558 -7.47 -20.26 -2.40
C TYR A 558 -7.11 -21.73 -2.16
N THR A 559 -5.81 -22.03 -2.21
CA THR A 559 -5.27 -23.39 -2.13
C THR A 559 -4.68 -23.71 -0.75
N HIS A 560 -4.43 -22.70 0.09
CA HIS A 560 -3.89 -22.90 1.44
C HIS A 560 -4.57 -21.99 2.48
N PRO A 561 -5.70 -22.43 3.08
CA PRO A 561 -6.52 -21.62 3.99
C PRO A 561 -5.79 -21.01 5.19
N GLU A 562 -4.82 -21.73 5.74
CA GLU A 562 -4.03 -21.31 6.90
C GLU A 562 -3.24 -20.01 6.65
N THR A 563 -2.90 -19.68 5.40
CA THR A 563 -2.15 -18.46 5.06
C THR A 563 -2.87 -17.20 5.52
N ARG A 564 -4.21 -17.16 5.47
CA ARG A 564 -5.01 -16.07 6.04
C ARG A 564 -4.86 -16.00 7.57
N GLN A 565 -4.89 -17.14 8.25
CA GLN A 565 -4.79 -17.21 9.71
C GLN A 565 -3.42 -16.70 10.17
N VAL A 566 -2.35 -17.12 9.50
CA VAL A 566 -0.98 -16.66 9.79
C VAL A 566 -0.82 -15.16 9.53
N LEU A 567 -1.34 -14.63 8.41
CA LEU A 567 -1.31 -13.18 8.18
C LEU A 567 -2.03 -12.42 9.29
N THR A 568 -3.22 -12.88 9.67
CA THR A 568 -4.05 -12.27 10.72
C THR A 568 -3.31 -12.27 12.06
N GLN A 569 -2.67 -13.40 12.41
CA GLN A 569 -1.88 -13.55 13.61
C GLN A 569 -0.69 -12.58 13.63
N LEU A 570 0.09 -12.52 12.53
CA LEU A 570 1.25 -11.62 12.43
C LEU A 570 0.87 -10.15 12.56
N VAL A 571 -0.24 -9.75 11.94
CA VAL A 571 -0.74 -8.37 12.07
C VAL A 571 -1.17 -8.09 13.51
N ARG A 572 -1.90 -9.00 14.14
CA ARG A 572 -2.41 -8.85 15.50
C ARG A 572 -1.30 -8.83 16.55
N ASP A 573 -0.37 -9.77 16.46
CA ASP A 573 0.60 -10.08 17.52
C ASP A 573 1.92 -9.30 17.33
N VAL A 574 2.22 -8.83 16.11
CA VAL A 574 3.48 -8.14 15.81
C VAL A 574 3.26 -6.73 15.28
N VAL A 575 2.47 -6.56 14.21
CA VAL A 575 2.34 -5.23 13.56
C VAL A 575 1.61 -4.24 14.46
N ARG A 576 0.49 -4.63 15.09
CA ARG A 576 -0.26 -3.74 15.96
C ARG A 576 0.57 -3.31 17.19
N PRO A 577 1.20 -4.22 17.95
CA PRO A 577 1.91 -3.84 19.17
C PRO A 577 3.26 -3.16 18.92
N LEU A 578 4.00 -3.63 17.90
CA LEU A 578 5.38 -3.17 17.67
C LEU A 578 5.48 -2.15 16.55
N GLY A 579 4.54 -2.11 15.61
CA GLY A 579 4.56 -1.22 14.45
C GLY A 579 4.82 0.26 14.80
N PRO A 580 4.12 0.85 15.79
CA PRO A 580 4.36 2.24 16.20
C PRO A 580 5.77 2.52 16.68
N ALA A 581 6.41 1.60 17.41
CA ALA A 581 7.80 1.72 17.81
C ALA A 581 8.73 1.50 16.60
N LEU A 582 8.49 0.45 15.81
CA LEU A 582 9.31 0.13 14.65
C LEU A 582 9.24 1.19 13.55
N LEU A 583 8.18 1.98 13.42
CA LEU A 583 8.19 3.14 12.51
C LEU A 583 9.10 4.27 13.00
N GLN A 584 9.70 4.19 14.18
CA GLN A 584 10.57 5.24 14.72
C GLN A 584 12.02 4.77 14.90
N VAL A 585 12.31 3.49 14.67
CA VAL A 585 13.68 2.94 14.76
C VAL A 585 14.33 2.98 13.37
N PRO A 586 15.40 3.75 13.12
CA PRO A 586 16.10 3.70 11.83
C PRO A 586 16.93 2.42 11.66
N ASP A 587 17.52 2.24 10.48
CA ASP A 587 18.49 1.18 10.24
C ASP A 587 19.81 1.47 10.98
N ARG A 588 20.56 0.43 11.35
CA ARG A 588 21.94 0.61 11.80
C ARG A 588 22.82 0.93 10.58
N PRO A 589 23.75 1.90 10.64
CA PRO A 589 24.73 2.10 9.58
C PRO A 589 25.45 0.79 9.25
N ALA A 590 25.48 0.43 7.97
CA ALA A 590 26.15 -0.77 7.47
C ALA A 590 27.61 -0.45 7.11
N ASP A 591 28.52 -1.35 7.47
CA ASP A 591 29.93 -1.33 7.07
C ASP A 591 30.26 -2.37 5.98
N VAL A 592 29.24 -3.04 5.43
CA VAL A 592 29.33 -3.91 4.26
C VAL A 592 28.44 -3.34 3.15
N ALA A 593 28.98 -3.17 1.96
CA ALA A 593 28.21 -2.72 0.78
C ALA A 593 28.15 -3.81 -0.29
N LEU A 594 27.02 -3.88 -1.01
CA LEU A 594 26.86 -4.68 -2.23
C LEU A 594 26.58 -3.74 -3.40
N LEU A 595 27.52 -3.64 -4.34
CA LEU A 595 27.41 -2.76 -5.50
C LEU A 595 26.58 -3.43 -6.60
N GLN A 596 25.50 -2.75 -7.02
CA GLN A 596 24.81 -3.04 -8.26
C GLN A 596 25.14 -1.95 -9.28
N SER A 597 25.98 -2.28 -10.26
CA SER A 597 26.51 -1.31 -11.23
C SER A 597 25.58 -1.11 -12.42
N PHE A 598 25.20 0.13 -12.69
CA PHE A 598 24.41 0.51 -13.86
C PHE A 598 25.20 0.30 -15.15
N SER A 599 26.49 0.63 -15.17
CA SER A 599 27.34 0.38 -16.36
C SER A 599 27.41 -1.11 -16.68
N SER A 600 27.56 -1.98 -15.69
CA SER A 600 27.56 -3.44 -15.93
C SER A 600 26.20 -3.95 -16.42
N GLN A 601 25.09 -3.36 -15.97
CA GLN A 601 23.77 -3.69 -16.50
C GLN A 601 23.60 -3.27 -17.97
N MET A 602 24.10 -2.09 -18.34
CA MET A 602 23.99 -1.58 -19.72
C MET A 602 25.00 -2.20 -20.69
N PHE A 603 26.17 -2.63 -20.22
CA PHE A 603 27.22 -3.15 -21.09
C PHE A 603 27.41 -4.66 -21.00
N ALA A 604 26.93 -5.33 -19.96
CA ALA A 604 27.09 -6.79 -19.79
C ALA A 604 25.76 -7.51 -19.51
N GLY A 605 24.61 -6.81 -19.52
CA GLY A 605 23.28 -7.42 -19.33
C GLY A 605 23.07 -8.01 -17.93
N ARG A 606 23.72 -7.46 -16.91
CA ARG A 606 23.67 -7.90 -15.51
C ARG A 606 22.43 -7.37 -14.77
N GLY A 607 22.30 -7.70 -13.48
CA GLY A 607 21.31 -7.14 -12.55
C GLY A 607 20.05 -7.98 -12.31
N SER A 608 19.37 -7.69 -11.20
CA SER A 608 18.16 -8.40 -10.76
C SER A 608 16.88 -8.04 -11.51
N TYR A 609 16.79 -6.78 -11.97
CA TYR A 609 15.56 -6.17 -12.49
C TYR A 609 14.33 -6.45 -11.61
N GLY A 610 14.49 -6.46 -10.28
CA GLY A 610 13.41 -6.66 -9.31
C GLY A 610 12.75 -8.05 -9.34
N TRP A 611 13.38 -9.04 -10.00
CA TRP A 611 12.90 -10.43 -10.06
C TRP A 611 13.65 -11.39 -9.14
N SER A 612 14.79 -10.97 -8.59
CA SER A 612 15.59 -11.74 -7.61
C SER A 612 15.97 -13.14 -8.12
N ARG A 613 16.42 -13.23 -9.38
CA ARG A 613 16.90 -14.46 -10.06
C ARG A 613 18.35 -14.38 -10.55
N SER A 614 18.98 -13.23 -10.35
CA SER A 614 20.32 -12.95 -10.81
C SER A 614 21.37 -13.32 -9.75
N TRP A 615 22.63 -13.40 -10.16
CA TRP A 615 23.73 -13.70 -9.25
C TRP A 615 23.88 -12.67 -8.13
N ASP A 616 23.69 -11.38 -8.39
CA ASP A 616 23.70 -10.34 -7.36
C ASP A 616 22.59 -10.52 -6.30
N ALA A 617 21.44 -11.10 -6.68
CA ALA A 617 20.37 -11.44 -5.75
C ALA A 617 20.68 -12.69 -4.91
N ASP A 618 21.40 -13.66 -5.47
CA ASP A 618 21.91 -14.82 -4.72
C ASP A 618 23.07 -14.41 -3.80
N MET A 619 23.95 -13.53 -4.26
CA MET A 619 25.03 -12.98 -3.45
C MET A 619 24.49 -12.22 -2.24
N HIS A 620 23.42 -11.43 -2.38
CA HIS A 620 22.78 -10.79 -1.23
C HIS A 620 22.28 -11.81 -0.19
N GLN A 621 21.72 -12.95 -0.62
CA GLN A 621 21.31 -14.03 0.29
C GLN A 621 22.51 -14.73 0.95
N ILE A 622 23.58 -14.97 0.19
CA ILE A 622 24.85 -15.50 0.71
C ILE A 622 25.40 -14.60 1.81
N LEU A 623 25.37 -13.28 1.64
CA LEU A 623 25.80 -12.31 2.66
C LEU A 623 24.95 -12.42 3.94
N GLN A 624 23.63 -12.56 3.79
CA GLN A 624 22.72 -12.76 4.93
C GLN A 624 23.05 -14.05 5.70
N TRP A 625 23.22 -15.18 5.02
CA TRP A 625 23.62 -16.46 5.65
C TRP A 625 25.04 -16.43 6.24
N ALA A 626 25.93 -15.61 5.67
CA ALA A 626 27.28 -15.38 6.20
C ALA A 626 27.29 -14.47 7.44
N GLY A 627 26.13 -14.05 7.96
CA GLY A 627 26.02 -13.17 9.13
C GLY A 627 26.38 -11.71 8.84
N LEU A 628 26.24 -11.27 7.59
CA LEU A 628 26.52 -9.91 7.16
C LEU A 628 25.21 -9.15 6.92
N GLN A 629 25.23 -7.84 7.22
CA GLN A 629 24.14 -6.92 6.93
C GLN A 629 24.58 -5.97 5.80
N PRO A 630 24.41 -6.36 4.52
CA PRO A 630 24.84 -5.50 3.42
C PRO A 630 23.88 -4.33 3.22
N ARG A 631 24.44 -3.18 2.84
CA ARG A 631 23.71 -2.11 2.15
C ARG A 631 23.90 -2.24 0.65
N ILE A 632 22.80 -2.35 -0.10
CA ILE A 632 22.87 -2.27 -1.56
C ILE A 632 23.17 -0.81 -1.94
N ILE A 633 24.15 -0.61 -2.82
CA ILE A 633 24.52 0.70 -3.35
C ILE A 633 24.62 0.65 -4.88
N TYR A 634 24.47 1.82 -5.50
CA TYR A 634 24.61 2.02 -6.95
C TYR A 634 25.88 2.80 -7.26
N ASP A 635 26.29 2.82 -8.53
CA ASP A 635 27.40 3.66 -9.01
C ASP A 635 27.27 5.12 -8.51
N GLU A 636 26.05 5.66 -8.49
CA GLU A 636 25.76 7.02 -8.02
C GLU A 636 26.04 7.24 -6.53
N HIS A 637 25.87 6.22 -5.69
CA HIS A 637 26.27 6.31 -4.28
C HIS A 637 27.79 6.33 -4.15
N VAL A 638 28.48 5.49 -4.92
CA VAL A 638 29.96 5.48 -4.94
C VAL A 638 30.48 6.86 -5.31
N LEU A 639 29.85 7.54 -6.26
CA LEU A 639 30.22 8.89 -6.72
C LEU A 639 29.78 10.02 -5.77
N ARG A 640 28.60 9.93 -5.15
CA ARG A 640 28.08 10.98 -4.24
C ARG A 640 28.69 10.88 -2.84
N ASP A 641 28.67 9.70 -2.25
CA ASP A 641 28.95 9.47 -0.83
C ASP A 641 30.35 8.89 -0.60
N GLY A 642 30.94 8.26 -1.62
CA GLY A 642 32.19 7.53 -1.49
C GLY A 642 32.01 6.20 -0.75
N LEU A 643 33.14 5.62 -0.33
CA LEU A 643 33.20 4.28 0.27
C LEU A 643 33.82 4.28 1.67
N ALA A 644 33.97 5.44 2.31
CA ALA A 644 34.74 5.59 3.55
C ALA A 644 34.10 4.86 4.75
N GLN A 645 32.76 4.76 4.78
CA GLN A 645 32.02 4.09 5.86
C GLN A 645 32.13 2.55 5.83
N TYR A 646 32.54 1.99 4.69
CA TYR A 646 32.54 0.54 4.48
C TYR A 646 33.91 -0.06 4.80
N LYS A 647 33.90 -1.33 5.22
CA LYS A 647 35.08 -2.19 5.37
C LYS A 647 35.12 -3.27 4.30
N VAL A 648 33.96 -3.72 3.83
CA VAL A 648 33.83 -4.74 2.78
C VAL A 648 32.95 -4.20 1.65
N LEU A 649 33.42 -4.29 0.42
CA LEU A 649 32.68 -3.98 -0.80
C LEU A 649 32.53 -5.25 -1.64
N VAL A 650 31.29 -5.71 -1.81
CA VAL A 650 30.93 -6.89 -2.58
C VAL A 650 30.46 -6.44 -3.96
N MET A 651 31.09 -6.95 -5.02
CA MET A 651 30.93 -6.48 -6.40
C MET A 651 30.54 -7.64 -7.35
N PRO A 652 29.38 -8.30 -7.15
CA PRO A 652 28.96 -9.37 -8.04
C PRO A 652 28.57 -8.78 -9.41
N HIS A 653 28.95 -9.45 -10.50
CA HIS A 653 28.60 -9.05 -11.86
C HIS A 653 28.92 -7.57 -12.18
N CYS A 654 30.05 -7.08 -11.68
CA CYS A 654 30.55 -5.74 -11.94
C CYS A 654 31.58 -5.75 -13.09
N ASP A 655 31.18 -6.24 -14.25
CA ASP A 655 32.04 -6.42 -15.43
C ASP A 655 32.62 -5.12 -16.00
N VAL A 656 31.82 -4.06 -15.98
CA VAL A 656 32.14 -2.77 -16.62
C VAL A 656 31.89 -1.65 -15.62
N LEU A 657 32.91 -0.84 -15.39
CA LEU A 657 32.86 0.31 -14.49
C LEU A 657 33.18 1.59 -15.27
N THR A 658 32.70 2.72 -14.78
CA THR A 658 33.20 4.02 -15.23
C THR A 658 34.54 4.32 -14.55
N ARG A 659 35.36 5.20 -15.16
CA ARG A 659 36.67 5.58 -14.63
C ARG A 659 36.58 6.04 -13.18
N SER A 660 35.68 6.98 -12.89
CA SER A 660 35.52 7.51 -11.53
C SER A 660 35.08 6.44 -10.50
N VAL A 661 34.25 5.47 -10.91
CA VAL A 661 33.85 4.37 -10.01
C VAL A 661 35.02 3.43 -9.76
N ALA A 662 35.73 3.01 -10.81
CA ALA A 662 36.91 2.15 -10.70
C ALA A 662 37.99 2.79 -9.80
N ASP A 663 38.28 4.07 -9.99
CA ASP A 663 39.29 4.79 -9.21
C ASP A 663 38.92 4.85 -7.71
N ARG A 664 37.64 5.02 -7.38
CA ARG A 664 37.14 5.01 -5.99
C ARG A 664 37.19 3.64 -5.35
N VAL A 665 36.90 2.58 -6.11
CA VAL A 665 37.05 1.19 -5.65
C VAL A 665 38.51 0.87 -5.38
N LEU A 666 39.41 1.21 -6.30
CA LEU A 666 40.85 1.02 -6.12
C LEU A 666 41.39 1.84 -4.93
N ALA A 667 40.90 3.07 -4.74
CA ALA A 667 41.25 3.88 -3.57
C ALA A 667 40.69 3.32 -2.25
N PHE A 668 39.56 2.59 -2.30
CA PHE A 668 39.03 1.84 -1.16
C PHE A 668 39.90 0.64 -0.81
N GLN A 669 40.31 -0.13 -1.81
CA GLN A 669 41.19 -1.27 -1.60
C GLN A 669 42.58 -0.85 -1.09
N ARG A 670 43.18 0.19 -1.68
CA ARG A 670 44.49 0.73 -1.25
C ARG A 670 44.55 1.19 0.20
N ARG A 671 43.42 1.59 0.79
CA ARG A 671 43.34 2.00 2.21
C ARG A 671 42.94 0.86 3.17
N GLY A 672 42.97 -0.39 2.70
CA GLY A 672 42.68 -1.58 3.50
C GLY A 672 41.21 -2.02 3.49
N GLY A 673 40.39 -1.48 2.59
CA GLY A 673 39.05 -2.02 2.35
C GLY A 673 39.12 -3.35 1.59
N ILE A 674 38.24 -4.29 1.89
CA ILE A 674 38.22 -5.62 1.29
C ILE A 674 37.24 -5.64 0.11
N VAL A 675 37.71 -6.02 -1.07
CA VAL A 675 36.90 -6.22 -2.28
C VAL A 675 36.58 -7.71 -2.45
N VAL A 676 35.30 -8.04 -2.37
CA VAL A 676 34.79 -9.38 -2.70
C VAL A 676 34.22 -9.34 -4.11
N GLY A 677 34.77 -10.14 -5.03
CA GLY A 677 34.35 -10.18 -6.43
C GLY A 677 34.05 -11.58 -6.92
N ASP A 678 33.53 -11.68 -8.14
CA ASP A 678 33.41 -12.94 -8.87
C ASP A 678 34.34 -12.95 -10.10
N GLU A 679 34.33 -14.04 -10.86
CA GLU A 679 35.18 -14.20 -12.05
C GLU A 679 34.88 -13.24 -13.20
N THR A 680 33.78 -12.47 -13.10
CA THR A 680 33.37 -11.49 -14.11
C THR A 680 33.76 -10.05 -13.76
N LEU A 681 34.29 -9.83 -12.55
CA LEU A 681 34.71 -8.51 -12.06
C LEU A 681 35.57 -7.77 -13.11
N CYS A 682 35.34 -6.46 -13.22
CA CYS A 682 36.10 -5.55 -14.07
C CYS A 682 37.61 -5.81 -13.93
N PRO A 683 38.33 -6.15 -15.01
CA PRO A 683 39.76 -6.54 -14.94
C PRO A 683 40.71 -5.51 -14.34
N ALA A 684 40.29 -4.23 -14.26
CA ALA A 684 41.04 -3.19 -13.57
C ALA A 684 41.08 -3.37 -12.03
N VAL A 685 40.20 -4.19 -11.46
CA VAL A 685 40.10 -4.45 -10.02
C VAL A 685 40.38 -5.93 -9.75
N MET A 686 41.38 -6.20 -8.91
CA MET A 686 41.65 -7.56 -8.43
C MET A 686 40.83 -7.81 -7.15
N PRO A 687 40.02 -8.88 -7.06
CA PRO A 687 39.31 -9.17 -5.82
C PRO A 687 40.29 -9.68 -4.74
N ASP A 688 40.09 -9.26 -3.49
CA ASP A 688 40.79 -9.83 -2.33
C ASP A 688 40.22 -11.21 -1.99
N ILE A 689 38.91 -11.38 -2.17
CA ILE A 689 38.18 -12.65 -1.99
C ILE A 689 37.37 -12.93 -3.26
N LEU A 690 37.53 -14.12 -3.82
CA LEU A 690 36.84 -14.57 -5.02
C LEU A 690 35.67 -15.49 -4.67
N VAL A 691 34.44 -15.02 -4.81
CA VAL A 691 33.24 -15.85 -4.73
C VAL A 691 32.74 -16.15 -6.13
N ARG A 692 33.07 -17.35 -6.64
CA ARG A 692 32.66 -17.76 -7.99
C ARG A 692 31.15 -17.80 -8.16
N SER A 693 30.66 -17.29 -9.28
CA SER A 693 29.24 -17.33 -9.60
C SER A 693 28.74 -18.76 -9.76
N ALA A 694 27.46 -18.99 -9.43
CA ALA A 694 26.84 -20.29 -9.59
C ALA A 694 25.36 -20.17 -9.98
N ARG A 695 24.89 -21.16 -10.74
CA ARG A 695 23.47 -21.38 -10.97
C ARG A 695 22.97 -22.34 -9.91
N ARG A 696 21.89 -21.98 -9.21
CA ARG A 696 21.25 -22.85 -8.22
C ARG A 696 20.91 -24.22 -8.81
N GLU A 697 21.38 -25.25 -8.14
CA GLU A 697 21.07 -26.65 -8.45
C GLU A 697 19.62 -27.01 -8.09
N ARG A 698 19.15 -28.13 -8.65
CA ARG A 698 17.85 -28.73 -8.33
C ARG A 698 18.07 -30.15 -7.80
N PRO A 699 17.21 -30.66 -6.87
CA PRO A 699 16.07 -30.01 -6.23
C PRO A 699 16.45 -28.84 -5.31
N ALA A 700 15.44 -28.08 -4.84
CA ALA A 700 15.64 -26.79 -4.15
C ALA A 700 16.51 -26.86 -2.89
N ASP A 701 16.50 -27.98 -2.18
CA ASP A 701 17.33 -28.23 -0.99
C ASP A 701 18.82 -28.34 -1.35
N VAL A 702 19.16 -28.96 -2.48
CA VAL A 702 20.54 -29.01 -3.01
C VAL A 702 21.00 -27.60 -3.36
N GLY A 703 20.16 -26.84 -4.08
CA GLY A 703 20.45 -25.44 -4.41
C GLY A 703 20.65 -24.55 -3.18
N LYS A 704 19.84 -24.73 -2.13
CA LYS A 704 20.02 -24.00 -0.86
C LYS A 704 21.34 -24.39 -0.17
N ARG A 705 21.65 -25.68 -0.06
CA ARG A 705 22.92 -26.16 0.52
C ARG A 705 24.13 -25.61 -0.23
N GLN A 706 24.06 -25.53 -1.56
CA GLN A 706 25.11 -24.93 -2.40
C GLN A 706 25.36 -23.46 -2.02
N MET A 707 24.31 -22.67 -1.81
CA MET A 707 24.46 -21.26 -1.42
C MET A 707 24.93 -21.10 0.03
N LEU A 708 24.48 -21.97 0.95
CA LEU A 708 24.95 -22.01 2.33
C LEU A 708 26.44 -22.37 2.41
N ALA A 709 26.92 -23.29 1.58
CA ALA A 709 28.34 -23.64 1.50
C ALA A 709 29.18 -22.42 1.09
N LYS A 710 28.75 -21.70 0.05
CA LYS A 710 29.40 -20.43 -0.37
C LYS A 710 29.39 -19.37 0.73
N ALA A 711 28.32 -19.28 1.52
CA ALA A 711 28.25 -18.38 2.67
C ALA A 711 29.26 -18.76 3.76
N GLY A 712 29.43 -20.06 4.00
CA GLY A 712 30.44 -20.59 4.92
C GLY A 712 31.87 -20.32 4.44
N GLU A 713 32.17 -20.54 3.17
CA GLU A 713 33.47 -20.24 2.54
C GLU A 713 33.81 -18.75 2.66
N LEU A 714 32.90 -17.88 2.22
CA LEU A 714 33.07 -16.42 2.35
C LEU A 714 33.26 -16.01 3.82
N ARG A 715 32.50 -16.61 4.74
CA ARG A 715 32.62 -16.33 6.17
C ARG A 715 34.02 -16.68 6.68
N ALA A 716 34.52 -17.88 6.37
CA ALA A 716 35.84 -18.35 6.79
C ALA A 716 36.97 -17.45 6.28
N GLU A 717 36.90 -16.99 5.02
CA GLU A 717 37.91 -16.08 4.46
C GLU A 717 37.85 -14.68 5.13
N LEU A 718 36.65 -14.19 5.45
CA LEU A 718 36.49 -12.88 6.10
C LEU A 718 36.87 -12.88 7.59
N ASP A 719 36.75 -13.99 8.31
CA ASP A 719 36.91 -14.06 9.77
C ASP A 719 38.29 -13.56 10.26
N ALA A 720 39.33 -13.66 9.42
CA ALA A 720 40.65 -13.15 9.74
C ALA A 720 40.78 -11.61 9.68
N PHE A 721 39.86 -10.94 8.97
CA PHE A 721 40.00 -9.52 8.63
C PHE A 721 38.78 -8.67 9.03
N TYR A 722 37.64 -9.30 9.30
CA TYR A 722 36.38 -8.63 9.55
C TYR A 722 35.63 -9.25 10.72
N GLU A 723 35.30 -8.41 11.69
CA GLU A 723 34.53 -8.81 12.87
C GLU A 723 33.07 -8.37 12.74
N ARG A 724 32.16 -9.34 12.70
CA ARG A 724 30.70 -9.11 12.61
C ARG A 724 30.16 -8.42 13.86
N TYR A 725 29.23 -7.49 13.66
CA TYR A 725 28.56 -6.83 14.76
C TYR A 725 27.54 -7.72 15.47
N ALA A 726 26.75 -8.47 14.71
CA ALA A 726 25.79 -9.45 15.21
C ALA A 726 25.93 -10.73 14.40
N GLU A 727 25.81 -11.87 15.07
CA GLU A 727 25.98 -13.18 14.45
C GLU A 727 25.12 -14.25 15.12
N SER A 728 24.95 -15.35 14.41
CA SER A 728 24.29 -16.58 14.83
C SER A 728 25.25 -17.76 14.65
N ASP A 729 25.23 -18.70 15.60
CA ASP A 729 25.91 -20.00 15.48
C ASP A 729 25.20 -20.96 14.50
N ASN A 730 23.98 -20.62 14.08
CA ASN A 730 23.21 -21.33 13.07
C ASN A 730 23.05 -20.44 11.82
N PRO A 731 23.64 -20.79 10.67
CA PRO A 731 23.61 -19.94 9.46
C PRO A 731 22.20 -19.77 8.88
N GLU A 732 21.26 -20.67 9.20
CA GLU A 732 19.86 -20.55 8.78
C GLU A 732 19.00 -19.70 9.74
N VAL A 733 19.60 -19.14 10.80
CA VAL A 733 19.01 -18.08 11.61
C VAL A 733 19.68 -16.76 11.25
N VAL A 734 19.07 -16.02 10.33
CA VAL A 734 19.61 -14.79 9.76
C VAL A 734 19.35 -13.61 10.71
N THR A 735 20.39 -12.82 10.96
CA THR A 735 20.33 -11.67 11.86
C THR A 735 20.35 -10.33 11.12
N ARG A 736 19.64 -9.33 11.65
CA ARG A 736 19.74 -7.92 11.21
C ARG A 736 19.58 -6.98 12.40
N VAL A 737 20.34 -5.91 12.44
CA VAL A 737 20.30 -4.92 13.51
C VAL A 737 19.78 -3.57 13.02
N ARG A 738 18.83 -3.03 13.76
CA ARG A 738 18.39 -1.63 13.69
C ARG A 738 18.81 -0.92 14.98
N GLN A 739 18.90 0.40 14.97
CA GLN A 739 19.45 1.14 16.11
C GLN A 739 18.68 2.44 16.35
N ALA A 740 18.40 2.77 17.61
CA ALA A 740 17.86 4.07 18.01
C ALA A 740 18.51 4.50 19.32
N GLY A 741 19.01 5.74 19.37
CA GLY A 741 19.81 6.21 20.51
C GLY A 741 21.05 5.33 20.68
N ASN A 742 21.24 4.79 21.88
CA ASN A 742 22.31 3.84 22.18
C ASN A 742 21.79 2.41 22.37
N SER A 743 20.59 2.11 21.86
CA SER A 743 19.94 0.79 21.97
C SER A 743 19.79 0.12 20.61
N ASP A 744 19.95 -1.20 20.58
CA ASP A 744 19.85 -1.99 19.35
C ASP A 744 18.60 -2.86 19.33
N TYR A 745 18.13 -3.13 18.12
CA TYR A 745 17.00 -4.00 17.82
C TYR A 745 17.52 -5.11 16.92
N LEU A 746 17.89 -6.23 17.53
CA LEU A 746 18.37 -7.41 16.83
C LEU A 746 17.17 -8.24 16.37
N PHE A 747 16.97 -8.30 15.07
CA PHE A 747 16.07 -9.25 14.43
C PHE A 747 16.79 -10.57 14.21
N ALA A 748 16.11 -11.67 14.50
CA ALA A 748 16.52 -13.02 14.13
C ALA A 748 15.39 -13.69 13.36
N VAL A 749 15.68 -14.26 12.20
CA VAL A 749 14.69 -14.87 11.30
C VAL A 749 15.09 -16.30 11.01
N ASN A 750 14.18 -17.24 11.26
CA ASN A 750 14.37 -18.65 10.97
C ASN A 750 14.07 -18.94 9.49
N ASP A 751 15.11 -19.17 8.70
CA ASP A 751 15.04 -19.59 7.29
C ASP A 751 15.12 -21.11 7.13
N ARG A 752 15.22 -21.89 8.22
CA ARG A 752 15.31 -23.36 8.15
C ARG A 752 14.03 -23.97 7.62
N ARG A 753 14.12 -24.73 6.53
CA ARG A 753 12.98 -25.26 5.77
C ARG A 753 13.24 -26.67 5.25
N THR A 754 12.16 -27.37 4.92
CA THR A 754 12.14 -28.69 4.29
C THR A 754 10.97 -28.78 3.30
N PHE A 755 10.90 -29.88 2.53
CA PHE A 755 9.74 -30.21 1.71
C PHE A 755 8.55 -30.63 2.60
N GLY A 756 7.36 -30.13 2.30
CA GLY A 756 6.09 -30.52 2.92
C GLY A 756 5.11 -31.17 1.93
N ASP A 757 3.88 -31.33 2.39
CA ASP A 757 2.81 -32.02 1.66
C ASP A 757 2.04 -31.09 0.70
N TYR A 758 2.29 -29.78 0.74
CA TYR A 758 1.54 -28.81 -0.05
C TYR A 758 2.04 -28.75 -1.50
N VAL A 759 3.35 -28.50 -1.67
CA VAL A 759 4.03 -28.49 -2.98
C VAL A 759 5.42 -29.15 -2.94
N GLY A 760 5.91 -29.50 -1.74
CA GLY A 760 7.28 -29.94 -1.53
C GLY A 760 7.62 -31.25 -2.20
N HIS A 761 6.64 -32.13 -2.38
CA HIS A 761 6.78 -33.39 -3.13
C HIS A 761 7.25 -33.21 -4.59
N HIS A 762 7.18 -32.00 -5.15
CA HIS A 762 7.73 -31.68 -6.47
C HIS A 762 9.22 -31.29 -6.47
N GLY A 763 9.83 -31.09 -5.30
CA GLY A 763 11.25 -30.72 -5.16
C GLY A 763 11.62 -29.32 -5.65
N LEU A 764 10.64 -28.49 -6.05
CA LEU A 764 10.87 -27.16 -6.63
C LEU A 764 11.03 -26.05 -5.57
N VAL A 765 10.38 -26.20 -4.42
CA VAL A 765 10.41 -25.25 -3.29
C VAL A 765 10.30 -26.03 -1.98
N MET A 766 11.10 -25.67 -0.98
CA MET A 766 10.96 -26.16 0.40
C MET A 766 9.97 -25.27 1.15
N GLU A 767 8.68 -25.60 1.09
CA GLU A 767 7.61 -24.73 1.55
C GLU A 767 7.32 -24.80 3.05
N LYS A 768 7.82 -25.84 3.74
CA LYS A 768 7.55 -26.13 5.15
C LYS A 768 8.70 -25.64 6.02
N GLY A 769 8.43 -24.76 6.96
CA GLY A 769 9.40 -24.33 7.95
C GLY A 769 9.71 -25.43 8.97
N VAL A 770 10.91 -25.39 9.54
CA VAL A 770 11.35 -26.29 10.61
C VAL A 770 11.81 -25.44 11.79
N PRO A 771 11.48 -25.79 13.04
CA PRO A 771 12.02 -25.06 14.19
C PRO A 771 13.56 -24.98 14.15
N ALA A 772 14.08 -23.83 14.53
CA ALA A 772 15.50 -23.59 14.65
C ALA A 772 15.80 -22.94 16.01
N ALA A 773 16.94 -23.27 16.55
CA ALA A 773 17.47 -22.62 17.73
C ALA A 773 18.90 -22.19 17.44
N ALA A 774 19.27 -21.02 17.95
CA ALA A 774 20.55 -20.39 17.73
C ALA A 774 21.02 -19.65 18.97
N THR A 775 22.33 -19.63 19.17
CA THR A 775 22.98 -18.71 20.08
C THR A 775 23.30 -17.45 19.30
N LEU A 776 22.64 -16.36 19.65
CA LEU A 776 22.86 -15.05 19.05
C LEU A 776 23.95 -14.34 19.82
N ARG A 777 24.86 -13.68 19.11
CA ARG A 777 25.90 -12.82 19.69
C ARG A 777 25.83 -11.42 19.10
N VAL A 778 25.99 -10.42 19.94
CA VAL A 778 26.07 -9.00 19.53
C VAL A 778 27.26 -8.35 20.22
N ARG A 779 28.07 -7.61 19.47
CA ARG A 779 29.28 -6.92 19.97
C ARG A 779 28.95 -5.65 20.73
N ARG A 780 28.26 -5.83 21.86
CA ARG A 780 27.99 -4.81 22.88
C ARG A 780 27.64 -5.45 24.20
N THR A 781 27.68 -4.66 25.26
CA THR A 781 27.13 -5.01 26.58
C THR A 781 25.70 -4.48 26.73
N GLY A 782 24.99 -4.95 27.76
CA GLY A 782 23.63 -4.48 28.07
C GLY A 782 22.66 -5.55 28.56
N VAL A 783 21.38 -5.24 28.45
CA VAL A 783 20.26 -6.11 28.83
C VAL A 783 19.36 -6.36 27.63
N VAL A 784 19.00 -7.62 27.43
CA VAL A 784 18.24 -8.10 26.27
C VAL A 784 16.78 -8.33 26.66
N TYR A 785 15.86 -7.88 25.82
CA TYR A 785 14.41 -8.09 25.94
C TYR A 785 13.86 -8.64 24.64
N ASP A 786 12.99 -9.64 24.72
CA ASP A 786 12.19 -10.12 23.61
C ASP A 786 10.93 -9.26 23.52
N LEU A 787 10.81 -8.44 22.47
CA LEU A 787 9.67 -7.53 22.33
C LEU A 787 8.38 -8.25 21.94
N VAL A 788 8.46 -9.46 21.39
CA VAL A 788 7.27 -10.28 21.08
C VAL A 788 6.83 -11.05 22.33
N GLY A 789 7.81 -11.59 23.07
CA GLY A 789 7.58 -12.30 24.33
C GLY A 789 7.28 -11.38 25.52
N HIS A 790 7.51 -10.07 25.41
CA HIS A 790 7.37 -9.07 26.47
C HIS A 790 8.12 -9.41 27.75
N GLN A 791 9.35 -9.93 27.59
CA GLN A 791 10.14 -10.44 28.71
C GLN A 791 11.63 -10.20 28.53
N ARG A 792 12.33 -10.09 29.66
CA ARG A 792 13.80 -10.08 29.69
C ARG A 792 14.34 -11.46 29.29
N VAL A 793 15.38 -11.47 28.46
CA VAL A 793 16.07 -12.68 28.04
C VAL A 793 17.38 -12.84 28.84
N PRO A 794 17.63 -14.00 29.46
CA PRO A 794 18.93 -14.30 30.05
C PRO A 794 20.04 -14.22 29.00
N ALA A 795 21.06 -13.40 29.27
CA ALA A 795 22.20 -13.22 28.38
C ALA A 795 23.50 -13.27 29.18
N THR A 796 24.52 -13.87 28.58
CA THR A 796 25.89 -13.88 29.08
C THR A 796 26.66 -12.72 28.45
N GLN A 797 27.55 -12.11 29.22
CA GLN A 797 28.43 -11.04 28.75
C GLN A 797 29.87 -11.51 28.86
N LYS A 798 30.61 -11.45 27.75
CA LYS A 798 32.03 -11.81 27.69
C LYS A 798 32.72 -10.99 26.61
N ASP A 799 33.91 -10.46 26.89
CA ASP A 799 34.76 -9.74 25.93
C ASP A 799 34.00 -8.64 25.16
N GLY A 800 33.23 -7.82 25.89
CA GLY A 800 32.44 -6.73 25.30
C GLY A 800 31.27 -7.17 24.41
N SER A 801 30.92 -8.46 24.41
CA SER A 801 29.82 -9.04 23.63
C SER A 801 28.74 -9.64 24.53
N LEU A 802 27.49 -9.54 24.08
CA LEU A 802 26.34 -10.24 24.64
C LEU A 802 26.08 -11.52 23.86
N SER A 803 25.73 -12.60 24.56
CA SER A 803 25.32 -13.86 23.96
C SER A 803 24.11 -14.46 24.67
N PHE A 804 23.11 -14.90 23.90
CA PHE A 804 21.87 -15.47 24.44
C PHE A 804 21.23 -16.46 23.46
N ARG A 805 20.38 -17.35 23.98
CA ARG A 805 19.67 -18.35 23.16
C ARG A 805 18.38 -17.76 22.59
N ALA A 806 18.13 -18.04 21.31
CA ALA A 806 16.86 -17.80 20.65
C ALA A 806 16.30 -19.14 20.13
N GLU A 807 15.02 -19.37 20.39
CA GLU A 807 14.26 -20.50 19.87
C GLU A 807 13.13 -19.95 18.99
N LEU A 808 13.09 -20.43 17.74
CA LEU A 808 12.21 -19.93 16.70
C LEU A 808 11.48 -21.10 16.06
N GLY A 809 10.15 -21.02 16.01
CA GLY A 809 9.29 -21.94 15.27
C GLY A 809 9.42 -21.82 13.75
N PRO A 810 8.65 -22.62 12.99
CA PRO A 810 8.67 -22.64 11.51
C PRO A 810 8.47 -21.26 10.87
N GLY A 811 9.49 -20.77 10.14
CA GLY A 811 9.45 -19.45 9.49
C GLY A 811 9.31 -18.27 10.45
N GLU A 812 9.42 -18.49 11.77
CA GLU A 812 9.28 -17.46 12.80
C GLU A 812 10.48 -16.51 12.79
N GLY A 813 10.26 -15.30 13.28
CA GLY A 813 11.31 -14.39 13.66
C GLY A 813 10.98 -13.73 14.98
N ARG A 814 11.97 -13.09 15.58
CA ARG A 814 11.83 -12.27 16.79
C ARG A 814 12.63 -11.00 16.64
N VAL A 815 12.30 -10.00 17.46
CA VAL A 815 13.08 -8.78 17.62
C VAL A 815 13.43 -8.58 19.08
N PHE A 816 14.73 -8.48 19.34
CA PHE A 816 15.30 -8.33 20.66
C PHE A 816 15.81 -6.90 20.85
N LEU A 817 15.29 -6.19 21.85
CA LEU A 817 15.80 -4.89 22.26
C LEU A 817 16.98 -5.08 23.20
N VAL A 818 18.13 -4.50 22.86
CA VAL A 818 19.33 -4.45 23.70
C VAL A 818 19.53 -3.02 24.19
N THR A 819 19.36 -2.84 25.51
CA THR A 819 19.55 -1.54 26.18
C THR A 819 20.83 -1.54 27.02
N PRO A 820 21.46 -0.39 27.28
CA PRO A 820 22.68 -0.33 28.11
C PRO A 820 22.46 -0.73 29.58
N ALA A 821 21.25 -0.54 30.12
CA ALA A 821 20.90 -0.76 31.52
C ALA A 821 19.49 -1.34 31.63
N PRO A 822 19.16 -2.08 32.70
CA PRO A 822 17.84 -2.68 32.85
C PRO A 822 16.73 -1.62 32.89
N LEU A 823 15.58 -1.94 32.31
CA LEU A 823 14.36 -1.18 32.49
C LEU A 823 13.90 -1.38 33.94
N THR A 824 13.61 -0.28 34.61
CA THR A 824 13.37 -0.26 36.07
C THR A 824 11.97 0.17 36.43
N ALA A 825 11.34 1.00 35.60
CA ALA A 825 9.97 1.46 35.80
C ALA A 825 9.35 1.97 34.51
N VAL A 826 8.02 1.93 34.43
CA VAL A 826 7.22 2.80 33.58
C VAL A 826 6.48 3.78 34.48
N GLN A 827 6.58 5.07 34.18
CA GLN A 827 5.89 6.13 34.88
C GLN A 827 4.78 6.69 34.00
N CYS A 828 3.66 7.02 34.63
CA CYS A 828 2.55 7.74 34.01
C CYS A 828 2.21 8.92 34.92
N ARG A 829 2.15 10.13 34.36
CA ARG A 829 1.80 11.37 35.04
C ARG A 829 0.62 12.00 34.32
N VAL A 830 -0.39 12.40 35.10
CA VAL A 830 -1.57 13.12 34.63
C VAL A 830 -1.66 14.41 35.44
N SER A 831 -1.72 15.56 34.77
CA SER A 831 -1.72 16.87 35.42
C SER A 831 -3.10 17.17 36.03
N GLY A 832 -3.31 16.77 37.28
CA GLY A 832 -4.51 17.11 38.05
C GLY A 832 -5.82 16.51 37.49
N PRO A 833 -6.99 17.05 37.91
CA PRO A 833 -8.28 16.73 37.28
C PRO A 833 -8.39 17.40 35.91
N GLY A 834 -9.13 16.74 35.00
CA GLY A 834 -9.49 17.29 33.70
C GLY A 834 -10.92 17.84 33.69
N ASP A 835 -11.22 18.72 32.75
CA ASP A 835 -12.56 19.29 32.53
C ASP A 835 -13.11 18.83 31.18
N ARG A 836 -14.42 18.61 31.08
CA ARG A 836 -15.09 18.42 29.79
C ARG A 836 -14.82 19.62 28.87
N GLY A 837 -14.64 19.34 27.58
CA GLY A 837 -14.19 20.34 26.60
C GLY A 837 -12.71 20.69 26.67
N GLY A 838 -12.05 20.38 27.79
CA GLY A 838 -10.64 20.69 28.06
C GLY A 838 -9.65 19.69 27.46
N GLU A 839 -8.38 19.99 27.64
CA GLU A 839 -7.27 19.10 27.28
C GLU A 839 -6.58 18.58 28.54
N GLN A 840 -6.38 17.27 28.60
CA GLN A 840 -5.66 16.56 29.64
C GLN A 840 -4.39 15.95 29.05
N GLU A 841 -3.24 16.33 29.61
CA GLU A 841 -1.97 15.72 29.24
C GLU A 841 -1.72 14.46 30.07
N VAL A 842 -1.26 13.40 29.39
CA VAL A 842 -0.76 12.16 29.98
C VAL A 842 0.67 11.97 29.50
N ALA A 843 1.64 12.17 30.40
CA ALA A 843 3.06 11.97 30.14
C ALA A 843 3.51 10.59 30.62
N ILE A 844 4.15 9.84 29.73
CA ILE A 844 4.63 8.48 29.96
C ILE A 844 6.15 8.46 29.79
N SER A 845 6.86 7.83 30.73
CA SER A 845 8.30 7.64 30.65
C SER A 845 8.70 6.20 31.02
N VAL A 846 9.50 5.55 30.17
CA VAL A 846 10.12 4.25 30.43
C VAL A 846 11.56 4.49 30.89
N LEU A 847 11.88 4.04 32.10
CA LEU A 847 13.13 4.39 32.77
C LEU A 847 14.13 3.25 32.82
N ALA A 848 15.40 3.57 32.55
CA ALA A 848 16.56 2.75 32.84
C ALA A 848 17.54 3.55 33.70
N ALA A 849 18.01 2.95 34.81
CA ALA A 849 18.85 3.65 35.80
C ALA A 849 18.28 5.03 36.25
N GLY A 850 16.96 5.10 36.44
CA GLY A 850 16.27 6.30 36.92
C GLY A 850 16.05 7.42 35.89
N LYS A 851 16.44 7.25 34.63
CA LYS A 851 16.26 8.23 33.53
C LYS A 851 15.52 7.60 32.35
N PRO A 852 14.84 8.38 31.49
CA PRO A 852 14.26 7.86 30.25
C PRO A 852 15.30 7.08 29.43
N VAL A 853 14.92 5.87 29.02
CA VAL A 853 15.83 4.99 28.26
C VAL A 853 16.04 5.54 26.85
N ALA A 854 17.28 5.62 26.37
CA ALA A 854 17.58 6.03 25.00
C ALA A 854 17.29 4.90 23.99
N ALA A 855 16.01 4.57 23.86
CA ALA A 855 15.42 3.61 22.94
C ALA A 855 14.02 4.10 22.50
N VAL A 856 13.44 3.47 21.49
CA VAL A 856 11.99 3.52 21.22
C VAL A 856 11.33 2.28 21.85
N VAL A 857 10.63 2.45 22.98
CA VAL A 857 10.01 1.32 23.68
C VAL A 857 8.55 1.16 23.26
N PRO A 858 8.11 -0.01 22.77
CA PRO A 858 6.71 -0.24 22.44
C PRO A 858 5.82 -0.22 23.69
N LEU A 859 4.65 0.42 23.59
CA LEU A 859 3.69 0.61 24.69
C LEU A 859 2.30 0.12 24.31
N GLU A 860 1.59 -0.46 25.26
CA GLU A 860 0.14 -0.60 25.28
C GLU A 860 -0.45 0.44 26.23
N VAL A 861 -1.37 1.27 25.74
CA VAL A 861 -2.08 2.27 26.55
C VAL A 861 -3.57 2.00 26.50
N THR A 862 -4.21 1.86 27.66
CA THR A 862 -5.67 1.73 27.78
C THR A 862 -6.20 2.87 28.64
N ILE A 863 -7.14 3.64 28.09
CA ILE A 863 -7.80 4.74 28.77
C ILE A 863 -9.28 4.41 28.89
N LEU A 864 -9.79 4.34 30.11
CA LEU A 864 -11.18 4.02 30.40
C LEU A 864 -11.89 5.22 31.02
N ASP A 865 -13.08 5.54 30.52
CA ASP A 865 -13.96 6.54 31.12
C ASP A 865 -14.58 6.04 32.44
N ALA A 866 -15.31 6.92 33.13
CA ALA A 866 -15.99 6.60 34.40
C ALA A 866 -17.02 5.45 34.30
N LYS A 867 -17.41 5.04 33.09
CA LYS A 867 -18.30 3.90 32.81
C LYS A 867 -17.54 2.66 32.33
N GLY A 868 -16.21 2.68 32.36
CA GLY A 868 -15.35 1.59 31.90
C GLY A 868 -15.26 1.48 30.38
N ARG A 869 -15.71 2.47 29.60
CA ARG A 869 -15.63 2.44 28.13
C ARG A 869 -14.27 2.96 27.66
N PRO A 870 -13.63 2.31 26.67
CA PRO A 870 -12.42 2.85 26.05
C PRO A 870 -12.63 4.27 25.52
N ALA A 871 -11.66 5.14 25.77
CA ALA A 871 -11.62 6.50 25.26
C ALA A 871 -10.54 6.68 24.18
N GLU A 872 -10.66 7.77 23.40
CA GLU A 872 -9.61 8.19 22.47
C GLU A 872 -8.26 8.29 23.18
N GLY A 873 -7.19 7.83 22.52
CA GLY A 873 -5.85 7.72 23.10
C GLY A 873 -5.51 6.30 23.58
N SER A 874 -6.49 5.40 23.68
CA SER A 874 -6.21 3.96 23.85
C SER A 874 -5.60 3.38 22.57
N GLY A 875 -4.61 2.50 22.70
CA GLY A 875 -3.95 1.82 21.57
C GLY A 875 -2.48 1.52 21.82
N TRP A 876 -1.74 1.37 20.72
CA TRP A 876 -0.33 1.00 20.72
C TRP A 876 0.53 2.20 20.31
N TYR A 877 1.66 2.38 20.99
CA TYR A 877 2.56 3.52 20.80
C TYR A 877 4.03 3.09 20.84
N GLY A 878 4.92 3.96 20.37
CA GLY A 878 6.36 3.84 20.62
C GLY A 878 6.86 5.04 21.41
N ALA A 879 7.43 4.81 22.58
CA ALA A 879 8.02 5.83 23.42
C ALA A 879 9.45 6.13 22.96
N ALA A 880 9.60 7.07 22.02
CA ALA A 880 10.90 7.46 21.49
C ALA A 880 11.71 8.23 22.54
N GLY A 881 12.98 7.83 22.73
CA GLY A 881 13.79 8.35 23.84
C GLY A 881 13.25 7.93 25.21
N GLY A 882 12.44 6.86 25.24
CA GLY A 882 11.79 6.40 26.46
C GLY A 882 10.63 7.28 26.90
N GLU A 883 10.14 8.20 26.06
CA GLU A 883 9.06 9.13 26.43
C GLU A 883 7.90 9.08 25.43
N GLN A 884 6.68 9.29 25.93
CA GLN A 884 5.49 9.47 25.12
C GLN A 884 4.51 10.41 25.82
N THR A 885 4.00 11.40 25.09
CA THR A 885 2.98 12.32 25.61
C THR A 885 1.69 12.18 24.81
N LEU A 886 0.59 11.91 25.51
CA LEU A 886 -0.75 11.88 24.93
C LEU A 886 -1.52 13.12 25.36
N ARG A 887 -2.07 13.85 24.40
CA ARG A 887 -2.98 14.97 24.64
C ARG A 887 -4.42 14.53 24.44
N LEU A 888 -5.07 14.21 25.55
CA LEU A 888 -6.46 13.76 25.57
C LEU A 888 -7.36 15.00 25.55
N ARG A 889 -8.07 15.21 24.46
CA ARG A 889 -9.13 16.21 24.44
C ARG A 889 -10.37 15.54 25.00
N LEU A 890 -10.89 16.00 26.13
CA LEU A 890 -12.09 15.45 26.76
C LEU A 890 -13.30 16.05 26.07
N ALA A 891 -14.23 15.22 25.59
CA ALA A 891 -15.42 15.71 24.91
C ALA A 891 -16.39 16.38 25.89
N GLU A 892 -17.16 17.35 25.43
CA GLU A 892 -18.25 17.96 26.23
C GLU A 892 -19.26 16.92 26.75
N ASN A 893 -19.50 15.86 25.97
CA ASN A 893 -20.43 14.77 26.30
C ASN A 893 -19.74 13.53 26.90
N ASP A 894 -18.47 13.61 27.29
CA ASP A 894 -17.79 12.50 27.97
C ASP A 894 -18.36 12.25 29.37
N ALA A 895 -18.27 11.03 29.90
CA ALA A 895 -18.78 10.74 31.24
C ALA A 895 -17.89 11.41 32.31
N PRO A 896 -18.43 12.25 33.22
CA PRO A 896 -17.64 12.82 34.30
C PRO A 896 -17.40 11.75 35.37
N GLY A 897 -16.42 11.97 36.24
CA GLY A 897 -16.02 11.03 37.29
C GLY A 897 -14.62 10.47 37.10
N ARG A 898 -14.34 9.32 37.71
CA ARG A 898 -13.00 8.73 37.76
C ARG A 898 -12.64 8.01 36.46
N TRP A 899 -11.65 8.53 35.75
CA TRP A 899 -11.04 7.90 34.58
C TRP A 899 -9.77 7.17 34.95
N THR A 900 -9.39 6.15 34.17
CA THR A 900 -8.21 5.32 34.43
C THR A 900 -7.33 5.22 33.19
N VAL A 901 -6.03 5.43 33.36
CA VAL A 901 -4.98 5.23 32.36
C VAL A 901 -4.11 4.06 32.82
N ARG A 902 -4.06 3.01 32.01
CA ARG A 902 -3.15 1.87 32.17
C ARG A 902 -2.11 1.93 31.08
N VAL A 903 -0.85 1.81 31.47
CA VAL A 903 0.28 1.76 30.54
C VAL A 903 1.08 0.51 30.84
N ARG A 904 1.37 -0.28 29.82
CA ARG A 904 2.30 -1.40 29.86
C ARG A 904 3.39 -1.17 28.83
N GLU A 905 4.65 -1.23 29.24
CA GLU A 905 5.76 -1.29 28.28
C GLU A 905 5.99 -2.74 27.84
N LEU A 906 6.22 -2.94 26.54
CA LEU A 906 6.19 -4.25 25.90
C LEU A 906 7.59 -4.87 25.74
N ALA A 907 8.62 -4.30 26.35
CA ALA A 907 9.94 -4.90 26.40
C ALA A 907 10.09 -5.81 27.62
N SER A 908 9.85 -5.30 28.84
CA SER A 908 9.94 -6.10 30.07
C SER A 908 8.60 -6.47 30.71
N GLY A 909 7.49 -5.91 30.21
CA GLY A 909 6.15 -6.16 30.72
C GLY A 909 5.75 -5.33 31.95
N LEU A 910 6.59 -4.37 32.38
CA LEU A 910 6.28 -3.45 33.46
C LEU A 910 5.04 -2.63 33.13
N SER A 911 4.22 -2.36 34.15
CA SER A 911 2.99 -1.60 33.99
C SER A 911 2.77 -0.60 35.11
N VAL A 912 1.96 0.41 34.81
CA VAL A 912 1.52 1.42 35.77
C VAL A 912 0.06 1.78 35.48
N GLU A 913 -0.72 1.95 36.55
CA GLU A 913 -2.08 2.48 36.49
C GLU A 913 -2.13 3.83 37.19
N ARG A 914 -2.84 4.79 36.59
CA ARG A 914 -3.15 6.09 37.18
C ARG A 914 -4.61 6.43 36.96
N ALA A 915 -5.22 7.05 37.96
CA ALA A 915 -6.57 7.57 37.85
C ALA A 915 -6.54 9.10 37.94
N PHE A 916 -7.48 9.74 37.26
CA PHE A 916 -7.75 11.17 37.36
C PHE A 916 -9.26 11.40 37.29
N VAL A 917 -9.72 12.57 37.75
CA VAL A 917 -11.15 12.91 37.74
C VAL A 917 -11.44 13.83 36.57
N VAL A 918 -12.49 13.53 35.82
CA VAL A 918 -13.06 14.41 34.80
C VAL A 918 -14.26 15.13 35.40
N ARG A 919 -14.22 16.46 35.42
CA ARG A 919 -15.28 17.31 35.97
C ARG A 919 -16.33 17.68 34.90
N PRO A 920 -17.56 18.04 35.33
CA PRO A 920 -18.64 18.46 34.45
C PRO A 920 -18.30 19.59 33.49
#